data_AF-A0ABD0WK12-F1
#
_entry.id   AF-A0ABD0WK12-F1
#
_cell.length_a   1.000
_cell.length_b   1.000
_cell.length_c   1.000
_cell.angle_alpha   90.00
_cell.angle_beta   90.00
_cell.angle_gamma   90.00
#
_symmetry.space_group_name_H-M   'P 1'
#
loop_
_entity.id
_entity.type
_entity.pdbx_description
1 polymer ?
#
loop_
_entity_poly.entity_id
_entity_poly.type
_entity_poly.pdbx_seq_one_letter_code
_entity_poly.pdbx_strand_id
1 'polypeptide(L)'
;MYHLNKVHPTLVNVGASCSQSQPSIKSALARRSCDAQRAEKITQGICKFIEMDMLPLSIVEGKGFRELINLLEPAYNIPSRRTITRLVETHYEERKQELLKELSTAERVALTTDCWTALTAESYITITCHYISDDWQMNSAVLLTESLPGRHTADHLAEKMNGAVEQWGLEDRVIACVHDNAANIVAANSPTRVLWISVACFAHTLQLAINDGFALYLYRVISAASKLVSHFNHSTAATKALQKKQEQMGLATHRLIQSCKTRWNSVCEMFDRLVEQRWAVVAVLSDRTVTKLQDARILELKDEYWQLMEDTQPVLSALKCATAVMSAEKDVSISNTYPITFGLINIHLMRSEGDGPRLIEFKSNVRSSLIKRMNVQSGEIVSFAPMISSMLDPRHKHLGFLTPSQRLSANAKLVELGEAAETGRAGIPHARGDQAALSDTNEGSANTGVTASQSSAMAQLLGEHYTTQCEAGINAELQNFLRETPPPLDCIPTDWWKVNEIRFPGLAKLARRLMKPKGTFDLQKQSRFFNQYQFTPTSTLGCRTMSKSGLLTVLLVSFCSLLESKVFLEQKDAVQLLRGVRRPRANFFLEEMMPGNLERECYEETCSQEEAFEIFQTKEKTMEFWYRYKNLNPCDYNPCKNGGICTVDRDEYLCLCPPHYDGNTCAIEVFECQFKNGGCLHYCTNQERTKGVLCSCAEGYRLDEDGKTCSETVSFPCGKKLREASLRRSLSNENENVTQTPDMNYDENLEREGNSTQPRANSTENMADNQEDTRIVGGQLEKQGGSPWQVLLRREDGYGFCGGTLISPRWVVSAAHCMEGTPDHITIGDYDKERPDPGEQKINISRVVIHPHFHEYTFDSDIALIYLTSPVVLSPVAMPVCLPNEFLAQSLQREDIRGIVTGWGAMQYMGRSSRFLRKVDLPIVDQQNCIRSTEQVITDNMFCAGYLEASKDSCSGDSGGPFVVNYRGTWFLTGVVSWGEKCAAHGKYGVYTRLGNYLHWIKDTVENQAHNSTHT
;
A
#
# COMPACT_ATOMS: atom_id res chain seq x y z
N MET A 1 22.02 -34.68 -44.83
CA MET A 1 20.56 -34.80 -45.05
C MET A 1 19.92 -36.01 -44.35
N TYR A 2 20.50 -37.23 -44.42
CA TYR A 2 19.82 -38.45 -43.90
C TYR A 2 19.40 -38.41 -42.40
N HIS A 3 20.16 -37.71 -41.55
CA HIS A 3 19.81 -37.56 -40.12
C HIS A 3 18.63 -36.61 -39.89
N LEU A 4 18.59 -35.46 -40.58
CA LEU A 4 17.56 -34.43 -40.42
C LEU A 4 16.15 -34.95 -40.77
N ASN A 5 16.03 -35.72 -41.87
CA ASN A 5 14.75 -36.30 -42.30
C ASN A 5 14.20 -37.37 -41.34
N LYS A 6 15.02 -37.90 -40.41
CA LYS A 6 14.62 -38.96 -39.48
C LYS A 6 14.17 -38.44 -38.10
N VAL A 7 14.54 -37.21 -37.74
CA VAL A 7 14.29 -36.63 -36.40
C VAL A 7 13.28 -35.47 -36.45
N HIS A 8 13.22 -34.72 -37.55
CA HIS A 8 12.37 -33.52 -37.66
C HIS A 8 11.52 -33.50 -38.95
N PRO A 9 10.52 -34.39 -39.09
CA PRO A 9 9.70 -34.50 -40.31
C PRO A 9 8.83 -33.26 -40.59
N THR A 10 8.61 -32.39 -39.61
CA THR A 10 7.78 -31.17 -39.73
C THR A 10 8.48 -29.98 -40.40
N LEU A 11 9.80 -29.99 -40.55
CA LEU A 11 10.58 -28.87 -41.13
C LEU A 11 10.75 -28.94 -42.65
N VAL A 12 10.18 -29.95 -43.32
CA VAL A 12 10.49 -30.26 -44.73
C VAL A 12 9.59 -29.50 -45.73
N ASN A 13 8.60 -28.71 -45.29
CA ASN A 13 7.59 -28.17 -46.20
C ASN A 13 7.17 -26.70 -45.97
N VAL A 14 8.11 -25.77 -46.21
CA VAL A 14 7.78 -24.42 -46.72
C VAL A 14 8.77 -24.09 -47.85
N GLY A 15 8.26 -23.89 -49.06
CA GLY A 15 9.07 -23.56 -50.24
C GLY A 15 9.12 -22.07 -50.56
N ALA A 16 10.10 -21.70 -51.40
CA ALA A 16 10.33 -20.38 -52.01
C ALA A 16 10.66 -19.21 -51.03
N SER A 17 11.61 -18.32 -51.33
CA SER A 17 12.65 -18.31 -52.38
C SER A 17 13.80 -17.42 -51.91
N CYS A 18 15.05 -17.91 -51.91
CA CYS A 18 16.21 -17.08 -51.58
C CYS A 18 17.13 -16.93 -52.80
N SER A 19 16.81 -15.94 -53.65
CA SER A 19 17.67 -15.49 -54.75
C SER A 19 18.62 -14.39 -54.26
N GLN A 20 19.59 -14.74 -53.41
CA GLN A 20 20.73 -13.87 -53.12
C GLN A 20 22.03 -14.66 -53.21
N SER A 21 22.89 -14.25 -54.15
CA SER A 21 24.26 -14.74 -54.26
C SER A 21 25.02 -14.46 -52.96
N GLN A 22 25.72 -15.47 -52.45
CA GLN A 22 26.53 -15.36 -51.23
C GLN A 22 27.49 -14.15 -51.35
N PRO A 23 27.48 -13.19 -50.40
CA PRO A 23 28.32 -12.01 -50.48
C PRO A 23 29.80 -12.41 -50.40
N SER A 24 30.64 -11.78 -51.24
CA SER A 24 32.07 -12.06 -51.27
C SER A 24 32.76 -11.79 -49.93
N ILE A 25 33.89 -12.44 -49.69
CA ILE A 25 34.74 -12.16 -48.51
C ILE A 25 35.14 -10.66 -48.44
N LYS A 26 35.25 -9.95 -49.57
CA LYS A 26 35.49 -8.49 -49.56
C LYS A 26 34.31 -7.67 -49.00
N SER A 27 33.07 -8.09 -49.22
CA SER A 27 31.89 -7.43 -48.64
C SER A 27 31.61 -7.84 -47.20
N ALA A 28 32.13 -9.00 -46.74
CA ALA A 28 32.12 -9.39 -45.33
C ALA A 28 33.26 -8.74 -44.52
N LEU A 29 34.41 -8.48 -45.15
CA LEU A 29 35.58 -7.82 -44.54
C LEU A 29 35.59 -6.28 -44.73
N ALA A 30 34.59 -5.72 -45.40
CA ALA A 30 34.35 -4.29 -45.31
C ALA A 30 34.01 -3.97 -43.85
N ARG A 31 34.94 -3.32 -43.13
CA ARG A 31 34.64 -2.73 -41.82
C ARG A 31 33.32 -1.98 -41.96
N ARG A 32 32.35 -2.24 -41.08
CA ARG A 32 31.16 -1.39 -40.98
C ARG A 32 31.68 0.03 -40.74
N SER A 33 31.62 0.86 -41.76
CA SER A 33 31.85 2.29 -41.59
C SER A 33 30.74 2.77 -40.68
N CYS A 34 31.08 3.43 -39.58
CA CYS A 34 30.10 4.23 -38.86
C CYS A 34 29.69 5.37 -39.81
N ASP A 35 28.61 5.16 -40.55
CA ASP A 35 28.04 6.17 -41.42
C ASP A 35 27.57 7.37 -40.59
N ALA A 36 27.39 8.52 -41.25
CA ALA A 36 27.06 9.76 -40.55
C ALA A 36 25.77 9.64 -39.71
N GLN A 37 24.79 8.86 -40.17
CA GLN A 37 23.51 8.65 -39.49
C GLN A 37 23.67 7.76 -38.23
N ARG A 38 24.55 6.75 -38.28
CA ARG A 38 24.89 5.91 -37.13
C ARG A 38 25.74 6.68 -36.11
N ALA A 39 26.69 7.50 -36.56
CA ALA A 39 27.47 8.39 -35.69
C ALA A 39 26.58 9.41 -34.98
N GLU A 40 25.61 9.99 -35.68
CA GLU A 40 24.60 10.88 -35.10
C GLU A 40 23.75 10.18 -34.04
N LYS A 41 23.24 8.97 -34.33
CA LYS A 41 22.48 8.17 -33.35
C LYS A 41 23.29 7.82 -32.10
N ILE A 42 24.58 7.48 -32.23
CA ILE A 42 25.45 7.23 -31.08
C ILE A 42 25.66 8.52 -30.28
N THR A 43 25.91 9.64 -30.95
CA THR A 43 26.06 10.97 -30.31
C THR A 43 24.80 11.33 -29.50
N GLN A 44 23.63 11.16 -30.11
CA GLN A 44 22.33 11.37 -29.49
C GLN A 44 22.11 10.44 -28.28
N GLY A 45 22.52 9.18 -28.37
CA GLY A 45 22.52 8.24 -27.25
C GLY A 45 23.44 8.67 -26.10
N ILE A 46 24.61 9.24 -26.40
CA ILE A 46 25.54 9.76 -25.39
C ILE A 46 24.97 11.00 -24.68
N CYS A 47 24.36 11.93 -25.41
CA CYS A 47 23.66 13.07 -24.81
C CYS A 47 22.52 12.59 -23.88
N LYS A 48 21.67 11.66 -24.35
CA LYS A 48 20.59 11.10 -23.52
C LYS A 48 21.09 10.34 -22.29
N PHE A 49 22.18 9.60 -22.39
CA PHE A 49 22.84 8.97 -21.23
C PHE A 49 23.28 10.03 -20.21
N ILE A 50 23.90 11.11 -20.67
CA ILE A 50 24.33 12.23 -19.82
C ILE A 50 23.14 12.93 -19.16
N GLU A 51 22.05 13.14 -19.91
CA GLU A 51 20.84 13.82 -19.44
C GLU A 51 20.03 12.96 -18.45
N MET A 52 19.76 11.70 -18.78
CA MET A 52 18.94 10.80 -17.95
C MET A 52 19.63 10.42 -16.64
N ASP A 53 20.93 10.17 -16.69
CA ASP A 53 21.74 9.82 -15.51
C ASP A 53 22.37 11.06 -14.86
N MET A 54 22.08 12.28 -15.37
CA MET A 54 22.52 13.58 -14.85
C MET A 54 24.06 13.68 -14.65
N LEU A 55 24.82 13.14 -15.60
CA LEU A 55 26.27 13.00 -15.52
C LEU A 55 27.02 14.30 -15.87
N PRO A 56 28.24 14.51 -15.35
CA PRO A 56 29.04 15.67 -15.73
C PRO A 56 29.43 15.59 -17.22
N LEU A 57 29.29 16.70 -17.96
CA LEU A 57 29.59 16.76 -19.40
C LEU A 57 31.03 16.34 -19.75
N SER A 58 31.95 16.37 -18.79
CA SER A 58 33.33 15.87 -18.93
C SER A 58 33.44 14.34 -19.06
N ILE A 59 32.37 13.57 -18.88
CA ILE A 59 32.39 12.10 -18.98
C ILE A 59 32.88 11.63 -20.37
N VAL A 60 32.57 12.37 -21.44
CA VAL A 60 33.05 12.08 -22.81
C VAL A 60 34.56 12.26 -22.99
N GLU A 61 35.23 12.85 -22.00
CA GLU A 61 36.68 12.97 -21.94
C GLU A 61 37.35 11.89 -21.08
N GLY A 62 36.58 11.14 -20.28
CA GLY A 62 37.07 10.05 -19.44
C GLY A 62 37.65 8.90 -20.25
N LYS A 63 38.84 8.41 -19.86
CA LYS A 63 39.58 7.35 -20.57
C LYS A 63 38.73 6.09 -20.78
N GLY A 64 38.15 5.55 -19.71
CA GLY A 64 37.31 4.33 -19.78
C GLY A 64 36.04 4.48 -20.61
N PHE A 65 35.40 5.66 -20.60
CA PHE A 65 34.25 5.93 -21.48
C PHE A 65 34.66 5.91 -22.96
N ARG A 66 35.83 6.46 -23.29
CA ARG A 66 36.38 6.44 -24.65
C ARG A 66 36.79 5.04 -25.09
N GLU A 67 37.39 4.26 -24.20
CA GLU A 67 37.76 2.86 -24.44
C GLU A 67 36.51 2.00 -24.71
N LEU A 68 35.46 2.13 -23.88
CA LEU A 68 34.18 1.46 -24.08
C LEU A 68 33.53 1.78 -25.43
N ILE A 69 33.42 3.07 -25.79
CA ILE A 69 32.81 3.46 -27.06
C ILE A 69 33.67 3.02 -28.26
N ASN A 70 35.00 3.06 -28.14
CA ASN A 70 35.90 2.54 -29.17
C ASN A 70 35.85 1.01 -29.32
N LEU A 71 35.53 0.27 -28.25
CA LEU A 71 35.28 -1.18 -28.32
C LEU A 71 33.96 -1.47 -29.04
N LEU A 72 32.90 -0.70 -28.75
CA LEU A 72 31.56 -0.89 -29.30
C LEU A 72 31.42 -0.42 -30.76
N GLU A 73 32.06 0.70 -31.12
CA GLU A 73 32.05 1.26 -32.47
C GLU A 73 33.42 1.91 -32.80
N PRO A 74 34.44 1.13 -33.19
CA PRO A 74 35.81 1.63 -33.42
C PRO A 74 35.95 2.68 -34.54
N ALA A 75 34.92 2.85 -35.37
CA ALA A 75 34.88 3.83 -36.45
C ALA A 75 34.20 5.16 -36.03
N TYR A 76 33.68 5.27 -34.80
CA TYR A 76 33.01 6.46 -34.30
C TYR A 76 33.96 7.37 -33.52
N ASN A 77 34.04 8.64 -33.93
CA ASN A 77 34.81 9.66 -33.22
C ASN A 77 33.91 10.36 -32.19
N ILE A 78 34.23 10.19 -30.91
CA ILE A 78 33.48 10.78 -29.80
C ILE A 78 33.61 12.32 -29.85
N PRO A 79 32.49 13.08 -29.87
CA PRO A 79 32.53 14.53 -29.91
C PRO A 79 33.22 15.15 -28.68
N SER A 80 33.77 16.35 -28.88
CA SER A 80 34.37 17.11 -27.77
C SER A 80 33.31 17.51 -26.74
N ARG A 81 33.73 17.75 -25.49
CA ARG A 81 32.84 18.29 -24.44
C ARG A 81 32.09 19.53 -24.91
N ARG A 82 32.74 20.47 -25.62
CA ARG A 82 32.09 21.66 -26.20
C ARG A 82 30.97 21.31 -27.19
N THR A 83 31.17 20.26 -27.99
CA THR A 83 30.17 19.76 -28.94
C THR A 83 28.99 19.15 -28.21
N ILE A 84 29.24 18.35 -27.17
CA ILE A 84 28.21 17.76 -26.31
C ILE A 84 27.45 18.85 -25.54
N THR A 85 28.13 19.84 -24.96
CA THR A 85 27.49 21.00 -24.32
C THR A 85 26.50 21.67 -25.26
N ARG A 86 26.92 22.00 -26.49
CA ARG A 86 26.03 22.62 -27.48
C ARG A 86 24.84 21.73 -27.87
N LEU A 87 25.02 20.41 -27.91
CA LEU A 87 23.93 19.48 -28.20
C LEU A 87 22.94 19.38 -27.03
N VAL A 88 23.42 19.30 -25.78
CA VAL A 88 22.58 19.33 -24.58
C VAL A 88 21.86 20.68 -24.43
N GLU A 89 22.52 21.80 -24.77
CA GLU A 89 21.87 23.13 -24.88
C GLU A 89 20.78 23.15 -25.96
N THR A 90 20.99 22.45 -27.08
CA THR A 90 19.99 22.30 -28.14
C THR A 90 18.80 21.45 -27.66
N HIS A 91 19.05 20.31 -27.01
CA HIS A 91 18.01 19.46 -26.42
C HIS A 91 17.23 20.18 -25.32
N TYR A 92 17.89 21.04 -24.54
CA TYR A 92 17.24 21.90 -23.55
C TYR A 92 16.27 22.88 -24.22
N GLU A 93 16.70 23.60 -25.26
CA GLU A 93 15.82 24.52 -25.99
C GLU A 93 14.70 23.77 -26.73
N GLU A 94 14.97 22.62 -27.35
CA GLU A 94 13.95 21.75 -27.94
C GLU A 94 12.91 21.31 -26.89
N ARG A 95 13.36 20.76 -25.76
CA ARG A 95 12.45 20.32 -24.67
C ARG A 95 11.71 21.49 -24.02
N LYS A 96 12.31 22.68 -23.99
CA LYS A 96 11.66 23.93 -23.55
C LYS A 96 10.58 24.38 -24.52
N GLN A 97 10.78 24.27 -25.84
CA GLN A 97 9.71 24.52 -26.83
C GLN A 97 8.58 23.48 -26.74
N GLU A 98 8.91 22.20 -26.54
CA GLU A 98 7.91 21.16 -26.25
C GLU A 98 7.10 21.49 -24.98
N LEU A 99 7.78 21.84 -23.90
CA LEU A 99 7.14 22.17 -22.62
C LEU A 99 6.33 23.48 -22.70
N LEU A 100 6.77 24.49 -23.47
CA LEU A 100 5.96 25.68 -23.76
C LEU A 100 4.67 25.29 -24.50
N LYS A 101 4.73 24.35 -25.44
CA LYS A 101 3.55 23.81 -26.12
C LYS A 101 2.65 23.01 -25.18
N GLU A 102 3.20 22.12 -24.36
CA GLU A 102 2.46 21.40 -23.31
C GLU A 102 1.74 22.38 -22.38
N LEU A 103 2.48 23.34 -21.81
CA LEU A 103 1.94 24.37 -20.92
C LEU A 103 0.94 25.28 -21.63
N SER A 104 1.03 25.51 -22.95
CA SER A 104 0.01 26.28 -23.69
C SER A 104 -1.38 25.62 -23.68
N THR A 105 -1.46 24.29 -23.59
CA THR A 105 -2.75 23.56 -23.46
C THR A 105 -3.35 23.64 -22.06
N ALA A 106 -2.53 23.88 -21.03
CA ALA A 106 -2.99 23.96 -19.65
C ALA A 106 -3.76 25.28 -19.39
N GLU A 107 -5.08 25.17 -19.17
CA GLU A 107 -5.96 26.31 -18.83
C GLU A 107 -5.49 27.07 -17.57
N ARG A 108 -4.99 26.32 -16.58
CA ARG A 108 -4.56 26.80 -15.25
C ARG A 108 -3.46 25.91 -14.71
N VAL A 109 -2.53 26.48 -13.94
CA VAL A 109 -1.37 25.79 -13.34
C VAL A 109 -1.19 26.17 -11.87
N ALA A 110 -0.43 25.38 -11.11
CA ALA A 110 0.02 25.71 -9.77
C ALA A 110 1.55 25.69 -9.69
N LEU A 111 2.12 26.44 -8.75
CA LEU A 111 3.57 26.48 -8.51
C LEU A 111 3.93 25.85 -7.15
N THR A 112 5.15 25.31 -7.06
CA THR A 112 5.89 25.16 -5.81
C THR A 112 7.19 25.96 -5.91
N THR A 113 7.65 26.55 -4.80
CA THR A 113 8.91 27.30 -4.75
C THR A 113 9.71 26.97 -3.49
N ASP A 114 10.92 26.43 -3.67
CA ASP A 114 11.82 26.08 -2.57
C ASP A 114 13.08 26.94 -2.61
N CYS A 115 13.50 27.41 -1.44
CA CYS A 115 14.67 28.25 -1.24
C CYS A 115 15.70 27.49 -0.40
N TRP A 116 16.77 27.03 -1.04
CA TRP A 116 17.75 26.14 -0.42
C TRP A 116 19.17 26.72 -0.50
N THR A 117 20.04 26.31 0.42
CA THR A 117 21.45 26.73 0.45
C THR A 117 22.34 25.53 0.12
N ALA A 118 23.17 25.68 -0.90
CA ALA A 118 24.16 24.69 -1.31
C ALA A 118 25.28 24.56 -0.27
N LEU A 119 26.07 23.48 -0.33
CA LEU A 119 27.23 23.29 0.55
C LEU A 119 28.32 24.36 0.38
N THR A 120 28.31 25.09 -0.74
CA THR A 120 29.14 26.27 -1.01
C THR A 120 28.69 27.53 -0.27
N ALA A 121 27.62 27.45 0.54
CA ALA A 121 26.92 28.56 1.19
C ALA A 121 26.23 29.56 0.25
N GLU A 122 26.19 29.27 -1.05
CA GLU A 122 25.35 29.96 -2.03
C GLU A 122 23.89 29.52 -1.85
N SER A 123 22.95 30.45 -2.05
CA SER A 123 21.51 30.15 -1.96
C SER A 123 20.86 30.16 -3.34
N TYR A 124 19.86 29.31 -3.51
CA TYR A 124 19.16 29.06 -4.77
C TYR A 124 17.66 29.07 -4.54
N ILE A 125 16.91 29.51 -5.56
CA ILE A 125 15.46 29.35 -5.65
C ILE A 125 15.13 28.40 -6.79
N THR A 126 14.24 27.43 -6.54
CA THR A 126 13.75 26.48 -7.53
C THR A 126 12.23 26.60 -7.64
N ILE A 127 11.74 26.93 -8.83
CA ILE A 127 10.30 27.09 -9.11
C ILE A 127 9.85 25.93 -10.00
N THR A 128 8.86 25.18 -9.54
CA THR A 128 8.28 24.03 -10.27
C THR A 128 6.81 24.28 -10.57
N CYS A 129 6.43 24.10 -11.82
CA CYS A 129 5.05 24.16 -12.29
C CYS A 129 4.39 22.78 -12.21
N HIS A 130 3.13 22.77 -11.81
CA HIS A 130 2.29 21.59 -11.60
C HIS A 130 0.98 21.77 -12.36
N TYR A 131 0.63 20.79 -13.20
CA TYR A 131 -0.57 20.83 -14.03
C TYR A 131 -1.14 19.43 -14.26
N ILE A 132 -2.45 19.36 -14.46
CA ILE A 132 -3.17 18.16 -14.87
C ILE A 132 -3.46 18.29 -16.36
N SER A 133 -3.01 17.32 -17.16
CA SER A 133 -3.26 17.24 -18.61
C SER A 133 -4.69 16.77 -18.91
N ASP A 134 -5.12 16.87 -20.17
CA ASP A 134 -6.48 16.52 -20.60
C ASP A 134 -6.87 15.07 -20.26
N ASP A 135 -5.90 14.15 -20.29
CA ASP A 135 -6.04 12.74 -19.93
C ASP A 135 -5.98 12.45 -18.42
N TRP A 136 -6.10 13.49 -17.58
CA TRP A 136 -6.07 13.43 -16.11
C TRP A 136 -4.75 12.93 -15.49
N GLN A 137 -3.63 13.08 -16.18
CA GLN A 137 -2.32 12.78 -15.61
C GLN A 137 -1.71 13.99 -14.89
N MET A 138 -1.13 13.75 -13.72
CA MET A 138 -0.49 14.76 -12.89
C MET A 138 0.96 15.00 -13.34
N ASN A 139 1.21 16.15 -13.95
CA ASN A 139 2.50 16.52 -14.52
C ASN A 139 3.22 17.58 -13.68
N SER A 140 4.54 17.60 -13.74
CA SER A 140 5.37 18.54 -12.96
C SER A 140 6.68 18.86 -13.69
N ALA A 141 6.95 20.15 -13.92
CA ALA A 141 8.11 20.63 -14.66
C ALA A 141 8.82 21.77 -13.93
N VAL A 142 10.14 21.69 -13.79
CA VAL A 142 10.95 22.76 -13.19
C VAL A 142 11.08 23.89 -14.20
N LEU A 143 10.57 25.08 -13.86
CA LEU A 143 10.60 26.27 -14.74
C LEU A 143 11.90 27.05 -14.59
N LEU A 144 12.42 27.12 -13.35
CA LEU A 144 13.60 27.90 -13.00
C LEU A 144 14.37 27.21 -11.87
N THR A 145 15.69 27.26 -11.93
CA THR A 145 16.56 27.15 -10.75
C THR A 145 17.66 28.19 -10.91
N GLU A 146 17.68 29.17 -10.01
CA GLU A 146 18.59 30.32 -10.10
C GLU A 146 19.28 30.59 -8.76
N SER A 147 20.52 31.08 -8.81
CA SER A 147 21.25 31.56 -7.64
C SER A 147 20.66 32.89 -7.15
N LEU A 148 20.68 33.10 -5.84
CA LEU A 148 20.26 34.33 -5.15
C LEU A 148 21.50 35.03 -4.53
N PRO A 149 22.32 35.75 -5.32
CA PRO A 149 23.57 36.37 -4.85
C PRO A 149 23.38 37.63 -3.97
N GLY A 150 22.28 37.74 -3.23
CA GLY A 150 21.91 38.93 -2.46
C GLY A 150 21.01 38.63 -1.26
N ARG A 151 20.49 39.67 -0.60
CA ARG A 151 19.51 39.48 0.48
C ARG A 151 18.21 38.91 -0.10
N HIS A 152 17.70 37.84 0.49
CA HIS A 152 16.43 37.22 0.11
C HIS A 152 15.23 38.06 0.62
N THR A 153 15.10 39.30 0.18
CA THR A 153 13.96 40.16 0.55
C THR A 153 12.68 39.68 -0.12
N ALA A 154 11.52 40.03 0.45
CA ALA A 154 10.23 39.69 -0.12
C ALA A 154 10.06 40.18 -1.57
N ASP A 155 10.56 41.38 -1.87
CA ASP A 155 10.46 41.99 -3.19
C ASP A 155 11.32 41.26 -4.23
N HIS A 156 12.56 40.91 -3.89
CA HIS A 156 13.47 40.18 -4.80
C HIS A 156 12.98 38.75 -5.06
N LEU A 157 12.44 38.06 -4.04
CA LEU A 157 11.83 36.74 -4.22
C LEU A 157 10.58 36.81 -5.11
N ALA A 158 9.74 37.85 -4.94
CA ALA A 158 8.56 38.06 -5.78
C ALA A 158 8.93 38.40 -7.24
N GLU A 159 9.96 39.24 -7.45
CA GLU A 159 10.52 39.54 -8.76
C GLU A 159 10.97 38.26 -9.49
N LYS A 160 11.71 37.38 -8.82
CA LYS A 160 12.13 36.08 -9.38
C LYS A 160 10.96 35.16 -9.72
N MET A 161 9.92 35.12 -8.88
CA MET A 161 8.73 34.32 -9.15
C MET A 161 7.90 34.87 -10.31
N ASN A 162 7.63 36.17 -10.35
CA ASN A 162 6.88 36.82 -11.43
C ASN A 162 7.65 36.74 -12.76
N GLY A 163 8.96 36.95 -12.78
CA GLY A 163 9.79 36.81 -13.99
C GLY A 163 9.81 35.37 -14.54
N ALA A 164 9.78 34.35 -13.67
CA ALA A 164 9.61 32.97 -14.12
C ALA A 164 8.21 32.71 -14.69
N VAL A 165 7.17 33.35 -14.16
CA VAL A 165 5.80 33.23 -14.68
C VAL A 165 5.65 33.91 -16.05
N GLU A 166 6.24 35.11 -16.22
CA GLU A 166 6.30 35.85 -17.49
C GLU A 166 7.10 35.09 -18.56
N GLN A 167 8.28 34.57 -18.22
CA GLN A 167 9.13 33.82 -19.15
C GLN A 167 8.43 32.61 -19.80
N TRP A 168 7.47 32.01 -19.10
CA TRP A 168 6.71 30.84 -19.57
C TRP A 168 5.26 31.17 -19.98
N GLY A 169 4.86 32.45 -19.98
CA GLY A 169 3.52 32.93 -20.39
C GLY A 169 2.38 32.43 -19.50
N LEU A 170 2.58 32.43 -18.18
CA LEU A 170 1.67 31.83 -17.19
C LEU A 170 0.91 32.86 -16.33
N GLU A 171 1.01 34.15 -16.63
CA GLU A 171 0.62 35.30 -15.79
C GLU A 171 -0.81 35.17 -15.21
N ASP A 172 -1.82 35.04 -16.07
CA ASP A 172 -3.23 34.88 -15.67
C ASP A 172 -3.63 33.41 -15.43
N ARG A 173 -2.66 32.50 -15.39
CA ARG A 173 -2.87 31.04 -15.35
C ARG A 173 -2.41 30.38 -14.05
N VAL A 174 -1.56 31.03 -13.25
CA VAL A 174 -1.16 30.52 -11.93
C VAL A 174 -2.29 30.72 -10.91
N ILE A 175 -2.80 29.62 -10.35
CA ILE A 175 -3.87 29.66 -9.32
C ILE A 175 -3.31 29.84 -7.90
N ALA A 176 -2.18 29.21 -7.62
CA ALA A 176 -1.61 29.10 -6.28
C ALA A 176 -0.11 28.81 -6.35
N CYS A 177 0.63 29.24 -5.34
CA CYS A 177 2.03 28.91 -5.12
C CYS A 177 2.22 28.33 -3.72
N VAL A 178 2.84 27.15 -3.65
CA VAL A 178 3.13 26.43 -2.40
C VAL A 178 4.57 26.71 -2.00
N HIS A 179 4.76 27.27 -0.81
CA HIS A 179 6.06 27.72 -0.30
C HIS A 179 6.25 27.36 1.18
N ASP A 180 7.45 27.58 1.72
CA ASP A 180 7.76 27.32 3.12
C ASP A 180 7.19 28.44 4.04
N ASN A 181 7.37 28.32 5.35
CA ASN A 181 6.87 29.31 6.32
C ASN A 181 7.93 30.37 6.69
N ALA A 182 9.01 30.53 5.92
CA ALA A 182 9.99 31.59 6.14
C ALA A 182 9.38 32.95 5.83
N ALA A 183 9.56 33.91 6.75
CA ALA A 183 8.87 35.20 6.71
C ALA A 183 9.00 35.95 5.37
N ASN A 184 10.14 35.84 4.69
CA ASN A 184 10.39 36.54 3.44
C ASN A 184 9.66 35.92 2.23
N ILE A 185 9.57 34.58 2.12
CA ILE A 185 8.83 33.95 1.01
C ILE A 185 7.31 34.05 1.23
N VAL A 186 6.85 34.00 2.48
CA VAL A 186 5.46 34.30 2.87
C VAL A 186 5.11 35.75 2.48
N ALA A 187 5.98 36.71 2.79
CA ALA A 187 5.78 38.12 2.42
C ALA A 187 5.97 38.39 0.91
N ALA A 188 6.73 37.55 0.19
CA ALA A 188 6.84 37.60 -1.27
C ALA A 188 5.55 37.17 -1.95
N ASN A 189 4.88 36.15 -1.41
CA ASN A 189 3.58 35.65 -1.88
C ASN A 189 2.38 36.45 -1.33
N SER A 190 2.57 37.71 -0.91
CA SER A 190 1.47 38.57 -0.50
C SER A 190 0.63 39.04 -1.69
N PRO A 191 -0.70 39.24 -1.56
CA PRO A 191 -1.56 39.74 -2.65
C PRO A 191 -1.18 41.11 -3.22
N THR A 192 -0.24 41.81 -2.59
CA THR A 192 0.34 43.08 -3.06
C THR A 192 1.51 42.90 -4.04
N ARG A 193 2.02 41.68 -4.23
CA ARG A 193 3.21 41.35 -5.02
C ARG A 193 2.98 40.28 -6.09
N VAL A 194 2.01 39.40 -5.87
CA VAL A 194 1.68 38.27 -6.75
C VAL A 194 0.17 38.16 -6.91
N LEU A 195 -0.27 37.57 -8.03
CA LEU A 195 -1.71 37.43 -8.36
C LEU A 195 -2.32 36.09 -7.89
N TRP A 196 -1.49 35.15 -7.46
CA TRP A 196 -1.90 33.79 -7.08
C TRP A 196 -2.11 33.61 -5.56
N ILE A 197 -2.80 32.52 -5.20
CA ILE A 197 -3.06 32.16 -3.80
C ILE A 197 -1.77 31.65 -3.12
N SER A 198 -1.38 32.26 -2.01
CA SER A 198 -0.33 31.75 -1.11
C SER A 198 -0.81 30.49 -0.38
N VAL A 199 -0.01 29.42 -0.43
CA VAL A 199 -0.28 28.16 0.29
C VAL A 199 0.97 27.73 1.07
N ALA A 200 0.82 27.56 2.38
CA ALA A 200 1.90 27.06 3.23
C ALA A 200 2.10 25.55 3.04
N CYS A 201 3.35 25.13 2.82
CA CYS A 201 3.75 23.73 2.68
C CYS A 201 3.41 22.91 3.94
N PHE A 202 2.58 21.88 3.79
CA PHE A 202 2.11 21.05 4.92
C PHE A 202 3.26 20.39 5.68
N ALA A 203 4.24 19.81 4.98
CA ALA A 203 5.37 19.12 5.61
C ALA A 203 6.22 20.08 6.46
N HIS A 204 6.41 21.31 5.98
CA HIS A 204 7.14 22.34 6.74
C HIS A 204 6.31 22.86 7.92
N THR A 205 4.98 23.01 7.77
CA THR A 205 4.08 23.35 8.88
C THR A 205 4.07 22.26 9.97
N LEU A 206 4.03 20.99 9.57
CA LEU A 206 4.08 19.83 10.47
C LEU A 206 5.44 19.74 11.18
N GLN A 207 6.54 19.94 10.46
CA GLN A 207 7.90 20.06 11.01
C GLN A 207 8.01 21.14 12.08
N LEU A 208 7.37 22.31 11.89
CA LEU A 208 7.33 23.35 12.91
C LEU A 208 6.45 22.96 14.12
N ALA A 209 5.27 22.37 13.90
CA ALA A 209 4.40 21.91 14.98
C ALA A 209 5.04 20.82 15.84
N ILE A 210 5.81 19.90 15.24
CA ILE A 210 6.57 18.86 15.95
C ILE A 210 7.72 19.46 16.75
N ASN A 211 8.42 20.46 16.21
CA ASN A 211 9.49 21.17 16.93
C ASN A 211 8.97 21.96 18.14
N ASP A 212 7.77 22.54 18.04
CA ASP A 212 7.08 23.16 19.18
C ASP A 212 6.64 22.10 20.22
N GLY A 213 6.33 20.89 19.73
CA GLY A 213 6.00 19.72 20.54
C GLY A 213 7.13 19.24 21.45
N PHE A 214 8.38 19.32 20.98
CA PHE A 214 9.57 18.95 21.74
C PHE A 214 9.77 19.89 22.94
N ALA A 215 9.13 19.57 24.07
CA ALA A 215 9.31 20.28 25.33
C ALA A 215 10.76 20.14 25.85
N LEU A 216 11.16 21.00 26.79
CA LEU A 216 12.52 21.07 27.33
C LEU A 216 13.06 19.71 27.82
N TYR A 217 12.19 18.84 28.35
CA TYR A 217 12.57 17.50 28.79
C TYR A 217 12.86 16.57 27.60
N LEU A 218 12.02 16.55 26.57
CA LEU A 218 12.22 15.72 25.38
C LEU A 218 13.45 16.17 24.56
N TYR A 219 13.74 17.48 24.49
CA TYR A 219 15.02 17.98 23.95
C TYR A 219 16.25 17.46 24.72
N ARG A 220 16.16 17.23 26.05
CA ARG A 220 17.26 16.62 26.82
C ARG A 220 17.47 15.16 26.42
N VAL A 221 16.40 14.40 26.21
CA VAL A 221 16.46 13.01 25.72
C VAL A 221 17.06 12.96 24.32
N ILE A 222 16.56 13.75 23.37
CA ILE A 222 17.09 13.85 22.00
C ILE A 222 18.59 14.23 22.03
N SER A 223 18.99 15.17 22.89
CA SER A 223 20.39 15.59 23.05
C SER A 223 21.28 14.50 23.64
N ALA A 224 20.80 13.76 24.64
CA ALA A 224 21.53 12.63 25.23
C ALA A 224 21.69 11.47 24.23
N ALA A 225 20.60 11.06 23.57
CA ALA A 225 20.59 10.07 22.50
C ALA A 225 21.53 10.47 21.35
N SER A 226 21.51 11.74 20.94
CA SER A 226 22.40 12.25 19.87
C SER A 226 23.88 12.20 20.25
N LYS A 227 24.24 12.40 21.52
CA LYS A 227 25.62 12.26 22.01
C LYS A 227 26.06 10.81 22.05
N LEU A 228 25.17 9.91 22.49
CA LEU A 228 25.39 8.47 22.47
C LEU A 228 25.69 7.98 21.04
N VAL A 229 24.82 8.30 20.08
CA VAL A 229 25.02 7.93 18.67
C VAL A 229 26.31 8.53 18.09
N SER A 230 26.59 9.80 18.37
CA SER A 230 27.82 10.47 17.92
C SER A 230 29.08 9.77 18.43
N HIS A 231 29.09 9.25 19.67
CA HIS A 231 30.21 8.45 20.19
C HIS A 231 30.45 7.20 19.34
N PHE A 232 29.42 6.42 19.05
CA PHE A 232 29.56 5.23 18.21
C PHE A 232 30.02 5.57 16.79
N ASN A 233 29.41 6.60 16.17
CA ASN A 233 29.70 6.99 14.79
C ASN A 233 31.12 7.59 14.59
N HIS A 234 31.74 8.17 15.63
CA HIS A 234 33.12 8.64 15.56
C HIS A 234 34.16 7.65 16.12
N SER A 235 33.76 6.71 16.98
CA SER A 235 34.67 5.70 17.56
C SER A 235 34.62 4.40 16.77
N THR A 236 35.66 4.14 15.98
CA THR A 236 35.83 2.87 15.25
C THR A 236 35.91 1.66 16.18
N ALA A 237 36.43 1.83 17.40
CA ALA A 237 36.43 0.81 18.44
C ALA A 237 35.02 0.51 18.96
N ALA A 238 34.23 1.54 19.27
CA ALA A 238 32.85 1.37 19.74
C ALA A 238 31.93 0.80 18.63
N THR A 239 32.08 1.24 17.37
CA THR A 239 31.38 0.65 16.22
C THR A 239 31.66 -0.84 16.08
N LYS A 240 32.94 -1.26 16.14
CA LYS A 240 33.30 -2.69 16.05
C LYS A 240 32.80 -3.50 17.25
N ALA A 241 32.84 -2.93 18.45
CA ALA A 241 32.28 -3.56 19.64
C ALA A 241 30.76 -3.71 19.54
N LEU A 242 30.04 -2.71 19.02
CA LEU A 242 28.60 -2.76 18.78
C LEU A 242 28.26 -3.87 17.79
N GLN A 243 28.93 -3.93 16.64
CA GLN A 243 28.73 -5.00 15.67
C GLN A 243 28.94 -6.39 16.30
N LYS A 244 30.01 -6.57 17.07
CA LYS A 244 30.26 -7.82 17.79
C LYS A 244 29.17 -8.15 18.81
N LYS A 245 28.59 -7.15 19.50
CA LYS A 245 27.48 -7.35 20.45
C LYS A 245 26.16 -7.64 19.75
N GLN A 246 25.91 -7.03 18.59
CA GLN A 246 24.76 -7.34 17.72
C GLN A 246 24.80 -8.80 17.28
N GLU A 247 25.93 -9.25 16.71
CA GLU A 247 26.16 -10.64 16.32
C GLU A 247 26.00 -11.61 17.50
N GLN A 248 26.55 -11.28 18.68
CA GLN A 248 26.41 -12.10 19.91
C GLN A 248 24.97 -12.20 20.45
N MET A 249 24.08 -11.26 20.09
CA MET A 249 22.70 -11.21 20.56
C MET A 249 21.68 -11.64 19.48
N GLY A 250 22.14 -12.04 18.29
CA GLY A 250 21.24 -12.34 17.16
C GLY A 250 20.49 -11.11 16.61
N LEU A 251 20.98 -9.90 16.88
CA LEU A 251 20.42 -8.66 16.37
C LEU A 251 21.04 -8.32 15.01
N ALA A 252 20.25 -7.70 14.13
CA ALA A 252 20.73 -7.21 12.85
C ALA A 252 21.85 -6.16 13.04
N THR A 253 22.93 -6.27 12.25
CA THR A 253 24.17 -5.49 12.41
C THR A 253 24.06 -4.08 11.85
N HIS A 254 23.13 -3.29 12.39
CA HIS A 254 22.81 -1.96 11.91
C HIS A 254 23.67 -0.86 12.56
N ARG A 255 24.06 0.15 11.77
CA ARG A 255 24.69 1.37 12.30
C ARG A 255 23.65 2.28 12.97
N LEU A 256 24.08 3.04 13.98
CA LEU A 256 23.25 4.00 14.69
C LEU A 256 23.02 5.28 13.86
N ILE A 257 21.77 5.74 13.81
CA ILE A 257 21.35 6.86 12.96
C ILE A 257 21.45 8.18 13.74
N GLN A 258 22.20 9.15 13.22
CA GLN A 258 22.40 10.44 13.85
C GLN A 258 21.23 11.40 13.55
N SER A 259 20.63 11.99 14.58
CA SER A 259 19.58 13.01 14.36
C SER A 259 20.14 14.31 13.77
N CYS A 260 19.33 14.93 12.92
CA CYS A 260 19.54 16.21 12.24
C CYS A 260 18.55 17.24 12.79
N LYS A 261 19.03 18.33 13.39
CA LYS A 261 18.20 19.34 14.07
C LYS A 261 17.15 20.01 13.18
N THR A 262 17.37 20.06 11.87
CA THR A 262 16.48 20.70 10.89
C THR A 262 15.49 19.73 10.24
N ARG A 263 15.55 18.42 10.55
CA ARG A 263 14.70 17.37 9.96
C ARG A 263 14.21 16.40 11.04
N TRP A 264 13.01 16.64 11.58
CA TRP A 264 12.47 15.87 12.71
C TRP A 264 12.39 14.35 12.44
N ASN A 265 12.16 13.92 11.19
CA ASN A 265 12.15 12.50 10.79
C ASN A 265 13.39 11.72 11.27
N SER A 266 14.55 12.37 11.28
CA SER A 266 15.81 11.76 11.74
C SER A 266 15.88 11.54 13.27
N VAL A 267 15.01 12.21 14.04
CA VAL A 267 14.82 11.92 15.47
C VAL A 267 14.03 10.63 15.64
N CYS A 268 12.98 10.42 14.83
CA CYS A 268 12.24 9.15 14.79
C CYS A 268 13.19 8.00 14.44
N GLU A 269 13.94 8.12 13.35
CA GLU A 269 14.88 7.09 12.89
C GLU A 269 16.01 6.81 13.88
N MET A 270 16.47 7.83 14.60
CA MET A 270 17.42 7.67 15.71
C MET A 270 16.80 6.91 16.88
N PHE A 271 15.55 7.22 17.27
CA PHE A 271 14.85 6.53 18.35
C PHE A 271 14.52 5.08 17.97
N ASP A 272 13.94 4.85 16.79
CA ASP A 272 13.66 3.52 16.22
C ASP A 272 14.91 2.63 16.32
N ARG A 273 16.05 3.13 15.80
CA ARG A 273 17.32 2.41 15.78
C ARG A 273 17.93 2.21 17.17
N LEU A 274 17.79 3.18 18.07
CA LEU A 274 18.33 3.05 19.43
C LEU A 274 17.53 2.05 20.26
N VAL A 275 16.21 2.03 20.14
CA VAL A 275 15.32 1.07 20.84
C VAL A 275 15.59 -0.35 20.35
N GLU A 276 15.60 -0.57 19.03
CA GLU A 276 15.97 -1.85 18.40
C GLU A 276 17.34 -2.38 18.91
N GLN A 277 18.30 -1.48 19.10
CA GLN A 277 19.69 -1.81 19.43
C GLN A 277 20.01 -1.62 20.93
N ARG A 278 19.00 -1.37 21.78
CA ARG A 278 19.13 -1.00 23.19
C ARG A 278 20.10 -1.91 23.96
N TRP A 279 19.88 -3.22 23.89
CA TRP A 279 20.67 -4.21 24.64
C TRP A 279 22.11 -4.33 24.14
N ALA A 280 22.34 -4.26 22.84
CA ALA A 280 23.70 -4.26 22.28
C ALA A 280 24.48 -3.01 22.67
N VAL A 281 23.84 -1.83 22.61
CA VAL A 281 24.44 -0.55 23.02
C VAL A 281 24.77 -0.54 24.52
N VAL A 282 23.84 -0.95 25.38
CA VAL A 282 24.06 -1.07 26.84
C VAL A 282 25.18 -2.07 27.17
N ALA A 283 25.26 -3.18 26.43
CA ALA A 283 26.34 -4.16 26.60
C ALA A 283 27.72 -3.63 26.21
N VAL A 284 27.83 -2.77 25.18
CA VAL A 284 29.11 -2.07 24.87
C VAL A 284 29.45 -1.05 25.95
N LEU A 285 28.50 -0.22 26.37
CA LEU A 285 28.74 0.79 27.42
C LEU A 285 29.12 0.17 28.77
N SER A 286 28.67 -1.07 29.02
CA SER A 286 29.04 -1.86 30.21
C SER A 286 30.43 -2.49 30.11
N ASP A 287 30.94 -2.73 28.90
CA ASP A 287 32.24 -3.35 28.66
C ASP A 287 33.39 -2.38 28.96
N ARG A 288 34.02 -2.57 30.10
CA ARG A 288 35.13 -1.72 30.60
C ARG A 288 36.42 -1.85 29.78
N THR A 289 36.51 -2.81 28.85
CA THR A 289 37.62 -2.89 27.88
C THR A 289 37.44 -1.96 26.69
N VAL A 290 36.20 -1.54 26.41
CA VAL A 290 35.83 -0.68 25.27
C VAL A 290 35.46 0.73 25.73
N THR A 291 34.61 0.85 26.76
CA THR A 291 34.09 2.14 27.26
C THR A 291 34.62 2.42 28.66
N LYS A 292 35.37 3.52 28.80
CA LYS A 292 35.92 3.95 30.10
C LYS A 292 34.79 4.34 31.05
N LEU A 293 35.03 4.19 32.35
CA LEU A 293 34.03 4.42 33.39
C LEU A 293 33.53 5.89 33.48
N GLN A 294 34.33 6.85 33.01
CA GLN A 294 33.92 8.25 32.86
C GLN A 294 33.00 8.46 31.65
N ASP A 295 33.33 7.87 30.51
CA ASP A 295 32.54 7.96 29.27
C ASP A 295 31.18 7.26 29.44
N ALA A 296 31.16 6.08 30.06
CA ALA A 296 29.93 5.35 30.38
C ALA A 296 28.96 6.21 31.20
N ARG A 297 29.43 6.86 32.28
CA ARG A 297 28.61 7.76 33.13
C ARG A 297 28.02 8.98 32.40
N ILE A 298 28.54 9.34 31.23
CA ILE A 298 28.09 10.48 30.42
C ILE A 298 27.15 10.04 29.28
N LEU A 299 27.37 8.83 28.75
CA LEU A 299 26.70 8.31 27.56
C LEU A 299 25.53 7.36 27.87
N GLU A 300 25.52 6.75 29.06
CA GLU A 300 24.47 5.83 29.51
C GLU A 300 23.13 6.58 29.68
N LEU A 301 22.13 6.19 28.88
CA LEU A 301 20.78 6.72 28.99
C LEU A 301 20.05 6.00 30.13
N LYS A 302 19.35 6.77 30.95
CA LYS A 302 18.48 6.26 32.02
C LYS A 302 17.29 5.50 31.45
N ASP A 303 16.72 4.58 32.22
CA ASP A 303 15.51 3.86 31.82
C ASP A 303 14.30 4.80 31.57
N GLU A 304 14.18 5.91 32.29
CA GLU A 304 13.17 6.95 32.00
C GLU A 304 13.29 7.55 30.58
N TYR A 305 14.49 7.53 29.98
CA TYR A 305 14.72 8.01 28.63
C TYR A 305 14.46 6.91 27.59
N TRP A 306 14.81 5.66 27.89
CA TRP A 306 14.46 4.52 27.03
C TRP A 306 12.95 4.35 26.90
N GLN A 307 12.24 4.34 28.03
CA GLN A 307 10.78 4.26 28.05
C GLN A 307 10.14 5.41 27.27
N LEU A 308 10.60 6.65 27.46
CA LEU A 308 10.04 7.78 26.71
C LEU A 308 10.31 7.71 25.21
N MET A 309 11.41 7.11 24.75
CA MET A 309 11.65 6.87 23.32
C MET A 309 10.68 5.81 22.78
N GLU A 310 10.49 4.71 23.50
CA GLU A 310 9.53 3.63 23.19
C GLU A 310 8.08 4.16 23.14
N ASP A 311 7.63 4.87 24.18
CA ASP A 311 6.30 5.48 24.27
C ASP A 311 6.01 6.50 23.16
N THR A 312 7.03 7.24 22.71
CA THR A 312 6.89 8.29 21.69
C THR A 312 6.94 7.74 20.27
N GLN A 313 7.44 6.52 20.07
CA GLN A 313 7.67 5.90 18.76
C GLN A 313 6.38 5.76 17.92
N PRO A 314 5.22 5.29 18.43
CA PRO A 314 4.00 5.16 17.62
C PRO A 314 3.49 6.51 17.11
N VAL A 315 3.62 7.58 17.91
CA VAL A 315 3.18 8.93 17.54
C VAL A 315 4.08 9.53 16.47
N LEU A 316 5.41 9.40 16.61
CA LEU A 316 6.36 9.86 15.59
C LEU A 316 6.20 9.07 14.28
N SER A 317 5.93 7.76 14.34
CA SER A 317 5.65 6.94 13.17
C SER A 317 4.40 7.41 12.40
N ALA A 318 3.30 7.71 13.10
CA ALA A 318 2.09 8.27 12.49
C ALA A 318 2.34 9.64 11.82
N LEU A 319 3.11 10.52 12.48
CA LEU A 319 3.53 11.81 11.93
C LEU A 319 4.45 11.65 10.70
N LYS A 320 5.25 10.57 10.65
CA LYS A 320 6.18 10.26 9.55
C LYS A 320 5.40 9.76 8.34
N CYS A 321 4.40 8.91 8.57
CA CYS A 321 3.44 8.48 7.56
C CYS A 321 2.71 9.68 6.93
N ALA A 322 2.19 10.60 7.75
CA ALA A 322 1.57 11.84 7.26
C ALA A 322 2.50 12.69 6.38
N THR A 323 3.79 12.76 6.71
CA THR A 323 4.80 13.45 5.90
C THR A 323 5.06 12.71 4.58
N ALA A 324 5.15 11.38 4.60
CA ALA A 324 5.39 10.56 3.42
C ALA A 324 4.23 10.62 2.40
N VAL A 325 2.98 10.46 2.84
CA VAL A 325 1.78 10.55 1.99
C VAL A 325 1.70 11.90 1.28
N MET A 326 2.03 12.98 2.00
CA MET A 326 1.93 14.34 1.47
C MET A 326 3.07 14.70 0.50
N SER A 327 4.15 13.92 0.48
CA SER A 327 5.33 14.09 -0.39
C SER A 327 5.42 13.08 -1.54
N ALA A 328 4.33 12.35 -1.83
CA ALA A 328 4.25 11.47 -3.00
C ALA A 328 4.44 12.24 -4.32
N GLU A 329 5.19 11.67 -5.27
CA GLU A 329 5.54 12.38 -6.50
C GLU A 329 4.40 12.47 -7.53
N LYS A 330 3.52 11.46 -7.60
CA LYS A 330 2.57 11.24 -8.70
C LYS A 330 1.09 11.52 -8.34
N ASP A 331 0.79 11.68 -7.06
CA ASP A 331 -0.59 11.77 -6.57
C ASP A 331 -0.99 13.21 -6.23
N VAL A 332 -2.30 13.48 -6.26
CA VAL A 332 -2.85 14.72 -5.72
C VAL A 332 -2.72 14.71 -4.20
N SER A 333 -1.72 15.42 -3.67
CA SER A 333 -1.48 15.50 -2.23
C SER A 333 -2.18 16.67 -1.55
N ILE A 334 -2.51 17.77 -2.25
CA ILE A 334 -3.16 18.92 -1.61
C ILE A 334 -4.53 18.61 -1.00
N SER A 335 -5.33 17.72 -1.62
CA SER A 335 -6.64 17.31 -1.10
C SER A 335 -6.56 16.47 0.18
N ASN A 336 -5.40 15.89 0.50
CA ASN A 336 -5.18 15.16 1.74
C ASN A 336 -4.80 16.09 2.92
N THR A 337 -4.51 17.38 2.67
CA THR A 337 -4.00 18.33 3.67
C THR A 337 -4.90 18.40 4.92
N TYR A 338 -6.19 18.71 4.75
CA TYR A 338 -7.12 18.82 5.87
C TYR A 338 -7.56 17.46 6.43
N PRO A 339 -7.93 16.44 5.62
CA PRO A 339 -8.21 15.10 6.12
C PRO A 339 -7.11 14.56 7.05
N ILE A 340 -5.83 14.67 6.65
CA ILE A 340 -4.69 14.26 7.48
C ILE A 340 -4.53 15.18 8.70
N THR A 341 -4.67 16.51 8.55
CA THR A 341 -4.61 17.45 9.69
C THR A 341 -5.64 17.08 10.77
N PHE A 342 -6.89 16.87 10.40
CA PHE A 342 -7.95 16.48 11.33
C PHE A 342 -7.74 15.07 11.89
N GLY A 343 -7.29 14.10 11.10
CA GLY A 343 -6.92 12.76 11.58
C GLY A 343 -5.80 12.80 12.63
N LEU A 344 -4.75 13.58 12.39
CA LEU A 344 -3.68 13.80 13.38
C LEU A 344 -4.23 14.44 14.67
N ILE A 345 -5.04 15.49 14.56
CA ILE A 345 -5.58 16.24 15.72
C ILE A 345 -6.57 15.41 16.55
N ASN A 346 -7.44 14.63 15.89
CA ASN A 346 -8.58 13.95 16.51
C ASN A 346 -8.33 12.47 16.81
N ILE A 347 -7.26 11.87 16.28
CA ILE A 347 -6.91 10.46 16.51
C ILE A 347 -5.52 10.37 17.15
N HIS A 348 -4.47 10.69 16.39
CA HIS A 348 -3.08 10.40 16.81
C HIS A 348 -2.52 11.33 17.91
N LEU A 349 -3.05 12.54 18.04
CA LEU A 349 -2.65 13.54 19.04
C LEU A 349 -3.71 13.75 20.14
N MET A 350 -4.70 12.87 20.24
CA MET A 350 -5.57 12.74 21.41
C MET A 350 -4.81 12.07 22.57
N ARG A 351 -5.21 12.38 23.81
CA ARG A 351 -4.75 11.60 24.97
C ARG A 351 -5.32 10.17 24.86
N SER A 352 -4.49 9.19 25.16
CA SER A 352 -4.85 7.77 25.22
C SER A 352 -4.74 7.26 26.66
N GLU A 353 -5.53 6.26 27.02
CA GLU A 353 -5.36 5.58 28.32
C GLU A 353 -4.04 4.80 28.29
N GLY A 354 -3.13 5.15 29.20
CA GLY A 354 -1.75 4.64 29.20
C GLY A 354 -0.68 5.67 28.80
N ASP A 355 -1.04 6.83 28.23
CA ASP A 355 -0.04 7.87 27.90
C ASP A 355 0.68 8.39 29.16
N GLY A 356 2.01 8.29 29.19
CA GLY A 356 2.83 8.95 30.21
C GLY A 356 2.72 10.49 30.15
N PRO A 357 2.92 11.22 31.27
CA PRO A 357 2.68 12.68 31.33
C PRO A 357 3.53 13.49 30.34
N ARG A 358 4.71 13.00 29.98
CA ARG A 358 5.59 13.62 28.95
C ARG A 358 5.09 13.41 27.52
N LEU A 359 4.44 12.27 27.25
CA LEU A 359 3.81 12.01 25.96
C LEU A 359 2.53 12.85 25.79
N ILE A 360 1.74 13.02 26.87
CA ILE A 360 0.58 13.92 26.89
C ILE A 360 1.04 15.37 26.62
N GLU A 361 2.11 15.84 27.27
CA GLU A 361 2.71 17.16 27.04
C GLU A 361 3.13 17.34 25.56
N PHE A 362 3.82 16.36 24.98
CA PHE A 362 4.19 16.36 23.56
C PHE A 362 2.96 16.41 22.63
N LYS A 363 2.03 15.45 22.77
CA LYS A 363 0.81 15.37 21.95
C LYS A 363 0.00 16.69 22.00
N SER A 364 -0.18 17.25 23.20
CA SER A 364 -0.90 18.51 23.42
C SER A 364 -0.23 19.71 22.75
N ASN A 365 1.10 19.81 22.83
CA ASN A 365 1.86 20.92 22.23
C ASN A 365 1.85 20.84 20.69
N VAL A 366 2.10 19.66 20.11
CA VAL A 366 2.02 19.44 18.66
C VAL A 366 0.61 19.77 18.15
N ARG A 367 -0.43 19.25 18.82
CA ARG A 367 -1.83 19.50 18.46
C ARG A 367 -2.18 20.97 18.47
N SER A 368 -1.82 21.68 19.55
CA SER A 368 -2.13 23.10 19.72
C SER A 368 -1.43 23.96 18.66
N SER A 369 -0.16 23.64 18.36
CA SER A 369 0.58 24.30 17.29
C SER A 369 -0.02 24.01 15.90
N LEU A 370 -0.40 22.76 15.62
CA LEU A 370 -1.00 22.38 14.34
C LEU A 370 -2.37 23.02 14.11
N ILE A 371 -3.25 23.05 15.12
CA ILE A 371 -4.55 23.76 15.08
C ILE A 371 -4.35 25.23 14.68
N LYS A 372 -3.38 25.90 15.32
CA LYS A 372 -3.07 27.32 15.09
C LYS A 372 -2.47 27.55 13.70
N ARG A 373 -1.48 26.75 13.28
CA ARG A 373 -0.77 26.95 12.01
C ARG A 373 -1.61 26.59 10.78
N MET A 374 -2.51 25.60 10.90
CA MET A 374 -3.42 25.18 9.83
C MET A 374 -4.77 25.94 9.87
N ASN A 375 -4.94 26.94 10.74
CA ASN A 375 -6.16 27.74 10.88
C ASN A 375 -7.46 26.91 11.00
N VAL A 376 -7.39 25.76 11.68
CA VAL A 376 -8.46 24.73 11.73
C VAL A 376 -9.76 25.25 12.35
N GLN A 377 -9.67 26.25 13.22
CA GLN A 377 -10.80 26.89 13.90
C GLN A 377 -11.32 28.15 13.17
N SER A 378 -10.77 28.52 12.02
CA SER A 378 -11.25 29.68 11.26
C SER A 378 -12.63 29.41 10.65
N GLY A 379 -13.53 30.40 10.72
CA GLY A 379 -14.78 30.38 9.96
C GLY A 379 -14.58 30.37 8.45
N GLU A 380 -13.41 30.85 7.98
CA GLU A 380 -13.04 30.93 6.57
C GLU A 380 -12.33 29.66 6.06
N ILE A 381 -12.26 28.58 6.85
CA ILE A 381 -11.56 27.34 6.48
C ILE A 381 -12.00 26.77 5.12
N VAL A 382 -13.29 26.96 4.77
CA VAL A 382 -13.90 26.53 3.51
C VAL A 382 -13.40 27.30 2.28
N SER A 383 -12.79 28.48 2.47
CA SER A 383 -12.23 29.31 1.40
C SER A 383 -10.77 29.00 1.08
N PHE A 384 -10.09 28.18 1.89
CA PHE A 384 -8.69 27.84 1.65
C PHE A 384 -8.55 26.78 0.54
N ALA A 385 -7.63 27.00 -0.39
CA ALA A 385 -7.40 26.11 -1.55
C ALA A 385 -7.21 24.62 -1.18
N PRO A 386 -6.50 24.24 -0.09
CA PRO A 386 -6.43 22.84 0.31
C PRO A 386 -7.75 22.26 0.82
N MET A 387 -8.61 23.08 1.43
CA MET A 387 -9.94 22.63 1.84
C MET A 387 -10.82 22.41 0.62
N ILE A 388 -10.89 23.37 -0.31
CA ILE A 388 -11.67 23.23 -1.55
C ILE A 388 -11.21 21.99 -2.35
N SER A 389 -9.89 21.76 -2.42
CA SER A 389 -9.32 20.53 -3.02
C SER A 389 -9.75 19.25 -2.29
N SER A 390 -9.95 19.31 -0.96
CA SER A 390 -10.48 18.19 -0.17
C SER A 390 -11.97 17.95 -0.46
N MET A 391 -12.75 18.99 -0.76
CA MET A 391 -14.17 18.86 -1.12
C MET A 391 -14.37 18.20 -2.50
N LEU A 392 -13.44 18.47 -3.43
CA LEU A 392 -13.42 17.92 -4.79
C LEU A 392 -12.74 16.54 -4.88
N ASP A 393 -12.18 16.02 -3.79
CA ASP A 393 -11.62 14.67 -3.74
C ASP A 393 -12.74 13.66 -3.43
N PRO A 394 -13.03 12.70 -4.33
CA PRO A 394 -14.12 11.75 -4.15
C PRO A 394 -14.03 10.93 -2.85
N ARG A 395 -12.81 10.73 -2.31
CA ARG A 395 -12.54 10.04 -1.05
C ARG A 395 -13.01 10.85 0.17
N HIS A 396 -12.92 12.17 0.10
CA HIS A 396 -13.10 13.09 1.22
C HIS A 396 -14.37 13.96 1.13
N LYS A 397 -15.10 13.89 0.01
CA LYS A 397 -16.26 14.73 -0.35
C LYS A 397 -17.36 14.92 0.72
N HIS A 398 -17.59 13.94 1.61
CA HIS A 398 -18.56 14.08 2.70
C HIS A 398 -18.06 14.94 3.87
N LEU A 399 -16.76 15.27 3.87
CA LEU A 399 -16.06 16.15 4.82
C LEU A 399 -16.35 15.79 6.28
N GLY A 400 -16.40 14.49 6.61
CA GLY A 400 -16.86 13.98 7.91
C GLY A 400 -16.08 14.49 9.14
N PHE A 401 -14.90 15.09 8.92
CA PHE A 401 -14.10 15.77 9.93
C PHE A 401 -14.55 17.21 10.25
N LEU A 402 -15.49 17.78 9.48
CA LEU A 402 -16.07 19.11 9.69
C LEU A 402 -17.44 19.05 10.39
N THR A 403 -17.80 20.11 11.10
CA THR A 403 -19.13 20.23 11.71
C THR A 403 -20.23 20.33 10.64
N PRO A 404 -21.50 19.99 10.94
CA PRO A 404 -22.59 20.10 9.98
C PRO A 404 -22.74 21.50 9.36
N SER A 405 -22.54 22.57 10.14
CA SER A 405 -22.59 23.95 9.64
C SER A 405 -21.42 24.28 8.70
N GLN A 406 -20.21 23.81 9.01
CA GLN A 406 -19.05 23.94 8.12
C GLN A 406 -19.24 23.18 6.81
N ARG A 407 -19.87 21.99 6.84
CA ARG A 407 -20.18 21.20 5.64
C ARG A 407 -21.21 21.89 4.74
N LEU A 408 -22.24 22.51 5.31
CA LEU A 408 -23.20 23.33 4.54
C LEU A 408 -22.51 24.53 3.88
N SER A 409 -21.62 25.22 4.61
CA SER A 409 -20.83 26.34 4.08
C SER A 409 -19.87 25.89 2.95
N ALA A 410 -19.23 24.72 3.11
CA ALA A 410 -18.37 24.11 2.10
C ALA A 410 -19.13 23.81 0.80
N ASN A 411 -20.30 23.17 0.91
CA ASN A 411 -21.14 22.86 -0.24
C ASN A 411 -21.63 24.13 -0.96
N ALA A 412 -22.06 25.15 -0.20
CA ALA A 412 -22.44 26.45 -0.78
C ALA A 412 -21.25 27.11 -1.53
N LYS A 413 -20.03 26.99 -0.99
CA LYS A 413 -18.83 27.54 -1.63
C LYS A 413 -18.45 26.80 -2.93
N LEU A 414 -18.67 25.48 -3.02
CA LEU A 414 -18.48 24.76 -4.28
C LEU A 414 -19.47 25.19 -5.36
N VAL A 415 -20.73 25.42 -5.00
CA VAL A 415 -21.75 25.93 -5.96
C VAL A 415 -21.35 27.32 -6.47
N GLU A 416 -20.99 28.25 -5.57
CA GLU A 416 -20.51 29.59 -5.93
C GLU A 416 -19.32 29.56 -6.91
N LEU A 417 -18.33 28.70 -6.64
CA LEU A 417 -17.16 28.54 -7.52
C LEU A 417 -17.52 27.90 -8.86
N GLY A 418 -18.51 27.02 -8.90
CA GLY A 418 -18.99 26.37 -10.13
C GLY A 418 -19.72 27.33 -11.06
N GLU A 419 -20.67 28.11 -10.53
CA GLU A 419 -21.40 29.13 -11.27
C GLU A 419 -20.43 30.21 -11.85
N ALA A 420 -19.40 30.58 -11.08
CA ALA A 420 -18.31 31.44 -11.55
C ALA A 420 -17.43 30.78 -12.65
N ALA A 421 -17.27 29.46 -12.61
CA ALA A 421 -16.49 28.69 -13.59
C ALA A 421 -17.22 28.45 -14.93
N GLU A 422 -18.56 28.49 -14.91
CA GLU A 422 -19.43 28.41 -16.09
C GLU A 422 -19.59 29.78 -16.78
N THR A 423 -19.83 30.85 -16.02
CA THR A 423 -20.11 32.20 -16.54
C THR A 423 -18.89 32.96 -17.12
N GLY A 424 -17.71 32.35 -17.15
CA GLY A 424 -16.49 32.93 -17.71
C GLY A 424 -15.90 34.12 -16.91
N ARG A 425 -16.54 34.53 -15.81
CA ARG A 425 -16.08 35.61 -14.93
C ARG A 425 -14.94 35.14 -14.02
N ALA A 426 -13.76 34.96 -14.60
CA ALA A 426 -12.54 34.64 -13.87
C ALA A 426 -12.03 35.86 -13.07
N GLY A 427 -12.67 36.13 -11.93
CA GLY A 427 -12.17 37.05 -10.90
C GLY A 427 -12.31 36.38 -9.53
N ILE A 428 -11.18 36.09 -8.87
CA ILE A 428 -11.17 35.58 -7.49
C ILE A 428 -11.78 36.66 -6.59
N PRO A 429 -12.69 36.35 -5.64
CA PRO A 429 -13.20 37.33 -4.70
C PRO A 429 -12.07 37.93 -3.84
N HIS A 430 -11.60 39.11 -4.22
CA HIS A 430 -10.76 39.92 -3.36
C HIS A 430 -11.61 40.52 -2.25
N ALA A 431 -11.12 40.45 -1.01
CA ALA A 431 -11.69 41.16 0.11
C ALA A 431 -11.47 42.68 -0.04
N ARG A 432 -12.33 43.32 -0.83
CA ARG A 432 -12.58 44.77 -0.81
C ARG A 432 -14.07 44.97 -0.66
N GLY A 433 -14.49 45.49 0.49
CA GLY A 433 -15.77 46.16 0.57
C GLY A 433 -15.67 47.50 -0.15
N ASP A 434 -16.65 47.81 -0.98
CA ASP A 434 -17.24 49.15 -1.08
C ASP A 434 -18.55 49.10 -1.88
N GLN A 435 -19.40 50.11 -1.67
CA GLN A 435 -20.74 50.22 -2.24
C GLN A 435 -20.71 50.86 -3.65
N ALA A 436 -21.60 50.45 -4.57
CA ALA A 436 -22.53 51.35 -5.29
C ALA A 436 -23.27 50.74 -6.51
N ALA A 437 -24.55 51.15 -6.63
CA ALA A 437 -25.32 51.48 -7.84
C ALA A 437 -25.82 50.41 -8.84
N LEU A 438 -27.04 50.66 -9.34
CA LEU A 438 -27.76 49.91 -10.39
C LEU A 438 -27.46 50.47 -11.80
N SER A 439 -27.63 49.66 -12.85
CA SER A 439 -28.49 50.01 -14.02
C SER A 439 -28.62 48.86 -15.07
N ASP A 440 -29.87 48.52 -15.37
CA ASP A 440 -30.52 48.23 -16.65
C ASP A 440 -29.85 47.47 -17.84
N THR A 441 -30.55 46.39 -18.22
CA THR A 441 -30.94 45.95 -19.59
C THR A 441 -29.95 45.95 -20.76
N ASN A 442 -29.77 44.78 -21.39
CA ASN A 442 -30.50 44.48 -22.65
C ASN A 442 -30.35 43.02 -23.12
N GLU A 443 -31.38 42.54 -23.82
CA GLU A 443 -31.38 41.27 -24.54
C GLU A 443 -30.56 41.36 -25.84
N GLY A 444 -29.95 40.25 -26.27
CA GLY A 444 -29.09 40.23 -27.45
C GLY A 444 -28.76 38.82 -27.94
N SER A 445 -29.74 38.14 -28.54
CA SER A 445 -29.55 36.83 -29.17
C SER A 445 -28.53 36.89 -30.31
N ALA A 446 -27.42 36.14 -30.19
CA ALA A 446 -26.46 35.92 -31.26
C ALA A 446 -26.25 34.41 -31.48
N ASN A 447 -26.85 33.90 -32.56
CA ASN A 447 -26.85 32.49 -32.93
C ASN A 447 -25.72 32.24 -33.95
N THR A 448 -24.72 31.42 -33.65
CA THR A 448 -23.76 30.88 -34.65
C THR A 448 -23.52 29.39 -34.42
N GLY A 449 -23.94 28.58 -35.39
CA GLY A 449 -24.02 27.13 -35.25
C GLY A 449 -22.72 26.38 -35.54
N VAL A 450 -22.70 25.12 -35.11
CA VAL A 450 -21.70 24.11 -35.50
C VAL A 450 -22.43 22.96 -36.19
N THR A 451 -21.82 22.44 -37.26
CA THR A 451 -22.40 21.53 -38.25
C THR A 451 -22.74 20.14 -37.70
N ALA A 452 -23.95 19.66 -38.00
CA ALA A 452 -24.42 18.33 -37.62
C ALA A 452 -23.64 17.20 -38.33
N SER A 453 -23.21 16.20 -37.55
CA SER A 453 -22.61 14.95 -38.01
C SER A 453 -23.55 13.78 -37.69
N GLN A 454 -24.20 13.24 -38.73
CA GLN A 454 -24.94 11.97 -38.80
C GLN A 454 -25.51 11.44 -37.47
N SER A 455 -26.79 11.74 -37.21
CA SER A 455 -27.54 11.10 -36.13
C SER A 455 -27.68 9.60 -36.38
N SER A 456 -27.46 8.79 -35.33
CA SER A 456 -27.64 7.34 -35.43
C SER A 456 -29.11 6.99 -35.70
N ALA A 457 -29.37 5.81 -36.27
CA ALA A 457 -30.73 5.33 -36.48
C ALA A 457 -31.59 5.34 -35.19
N MET A 458 -30.96 5.24 -34.02
CA MET A 458 -31.65 5.29 -32.73
C MET A 458 -32.06 6.71 -32.32
N ALA A 459 -31.24 7.73 -32.64
CA ALA A 459 -31.62 9.13 -32.45
C ALA A 459 -32.76 9.54 -33.41
N GLN A 460 -32.82 8.95 -34.61
CA GLN A 460 -33.92 9.15 -35.55
C GLN A 460 -35.23 8.45 -35.10
N LEU A 461 -35.13 7.27 -34.48
CA LEU A 461 -36.28 6.51 -33.98
C LEU A 461 -36.89 7.10 -32.70
N LEU A 462 -36.08 7.66 -31.82
CA LEU A 462 -36.52 8.17 -30.51
C LEU A 462 -36.83 9.68 -30.53
N GLY A 463 -36.37 10.39 -31.56
CA GLY A 463 -36.56 11.83 -31.72
C GLY A 463 -35.59 12.66 -30.87
N GLU A 464 -35.32 13.90 -31.30
CA GLU A 464 -34.34 14.79 -30.64
C GLU A 464 -34.70 15.11 -29.17
N HIS A 465 -35.98 14.98 -28.80
CA HIS A 465 -36.45 15.15 -27.43
C HIS A 465 -36.11 13.98 -26.48
N TYR A 466 -35.76 12.78 -26.97
CA TYR A 466 -35.31 11.69 -26.10
C TYR A 466 -33.94 12.00 -25.46
N THR A 467 -33.15 12.84 -26.13
CA THR A 467 -31.86 13.36 -25.68
C THR A 467 -31.95 14.78 -25.15
N THR A 468 -33.06 15.18 -24.50
CA THR A 468 -33.04 16.39 -23.65
C THR A 468 -32.00 16.18 -22.56
N GLN A 469 -30.83 16.81 -22.76
CA GLN A 469 -29.77 16.84 -21.77
C GLN A 469 -30.35 17.40 -20.48
N CYS A 470 -30.16 16.67 -19.38
CA CYS A 470 -30.18 17.32 -18.08
C CYS A 470 -28.95 18.24 -18.02
N GLU A 471 -29.10 19.49 -18.49
CA GLU A 471 -28.31 20.63 -18.00
C GLU A 471 -28.72 20.88 -16.54
N ALA A 472 -28.38 19.92 -15.69
CA ALA A 472 -28.53 19.98 -14.26
C ALA A 472 -27.38 20.85 -13.74
N GLY A 473 -27.64 22.15 -13.57
CA GLY A 473 -26.61 23.12 -13.14
C GLY A 473 -25.88 22.69 -11.86
N ILE A 474 -24.69 23.25 -11.64
CA ILE A 474 -23.66 22.77 -10.69
C ILE A 474 -24.15 22.30 -9.31
N ASN A 475 -25.21 22.90 -8.76
CA ASN A 475 -25.81 22.44 -7.50
C ASN A 475 -26.43 21.04 -7.60
N ALA A 476 -27.18 20.74 -8.67
CA ALA A 476 -27.75 19.40 -8.89
C ALA A 476 -26.65 18.38 -9.20
N GLU A 477 -25.61 18.80 -9.93
CA GLU A 477 -24.38 18.02 -10.14
C GLU A 477 -23.70 17.67 -8.80
N LEU A 478 -23.56 18.65 -7.89
CA LEU A 478 -23.00 18.47 -6.54
C LEU A 478 -23.85 17.55 -5.67
N GLN A 479 -25.19 17.66 -5.71
CA GLN A 479 -26.05 16.72 -4.98
C GLN A 479 -25.87 15.27 -5.48
N ASN A 480 -25.64 15.07 -6.77
CA ASN A 480 -25.39 13.74 -7.32
C ASN A 480 -23.97 13.25 -6.96
N PHE A 481 -22.93 14.09 -7.06
CA PHE A 481 -21.58 13.77 -6.62
C PHE A 481 -21.51 13.36 -5.14
N LEU A 482 -22.27 14.04 -4.28
CA LEU A 482 -22.42 13.75 -2.85
C LEU A 482 -23.28 12.51 -2.54
N ARG A 483 -24.04 11.97 -3.51
CA ARG A 483 -24.81 10.72 -3.38
C ARG A 483 -24.03 9.49 -3.82
N GLU A 484 -23.08 9.64 -4.75
CA GLU A 484 -22.18 8.55 -5.14
C GLU A 484 -21.42 7.99 -3.92
N THR A 485 -21.12 6.69 -3.91
CA THR A 485 -20.22 6.11 -2.90
C THR A 485 -18.80 6.69 -3.05
N PRO A 486 -18.09 7.04 -1.96
CA PRO A 486 -16.66 7.34 -2.01
C PRO A 486 -15.86 6.12 -2.50
N PRO A 487 -14.83 6.30 -3.34
CA PRO A 487 -13.89 5.23 -3.65
C PRO A 487 -12.96 4.94 -2.44
N PRO A 488 -12.27 3.79 -2.44
CA PRO A 488 -11.25 3.45 -1.45
C PRO A 488 -10.17 4.53 -1.29
N LEU A 489 -9.53 4.62 -0.11
CA LEU A 489 -8.57 5.69 0.21
C LEU A 489 -7.28 5.63 -0.63
N ASP A 490 -6.91 4.43 -1.06
CA ASP A 490 -5.80 4.10 -1.97
C ASP A 490 -6.12 4.38 -3.45
N CYS A 491 -7.35 4.76 -3.79
CA CYS A 491 -7.72 5.19 -5.13
C CYS A 491 -7.05 6.52 -5.49
N ILE A 492 -6.54 6.62 -6.73
CA ILE A 492 -6.01 7.85 -7.32
C ILE A 492 -7.20 8.75 -7.75
N PRO A 493 -7.39 9.96 -7.17
CA PRO A 493 -8.57 10.77 -7.45
C PRO A 493 -8.72 11.20 -8.91
N THR A 494 -7.60 11.41 -9.61
CA THR A 494 -7.62 11.83 -11.01
C THR A 494 -8.14 10.75 -11.95
N ASP A 495 -7.88 9.47 -11.65
CA ASP A 495 -8.43 8.34 -12.43
C ASP A 495 -9.95 8.21 -12.19
N TRP A 496 -10.43 8.50 -10.97
CA TRP A 496 -11.88 8.58 -10.72
C TRP A 496 -12.52 9.71 -11.53
N TRP A 497 -11.93 10.90 -11.52
CA TRP A 497 -12.43 12.03 -12.31
C TRP A 497 -12.38 11.76 -13.82
N LYS A 498 -11.34 11.08 -14.32
CA LYS A 498 -11.22 10.66 -15.73
C LYS A 498 -12.40 9.83 -16.23
N VAL A 499 -12.94 8.96 -15.37
CA VAL A 499 -14.10 8.12 -15.68
C VAL A 499 -15.42 8.89 -15.52
N ASN A 500 -15.49 9.83 -14.57
CA ASN A 500 -16.73 10.49 -14.17
C ASN A 500 -16.91 11.92 -14.72
N GLU A 501 -15.96 12.47 -15.48
CA GLU A 501 -16.03 13.82 -16.08
C GLU A 501 -17.29 14.05 -16.93
N ILE A 502 -17.77 13.03 -17.66
CA ILE A 502 -19.01 13.11 -18.45
C ILE A 502 -20.26 13.20 -17.55
N ARG A 503 -20.21 12.64 -16.34
CA ARG A 503 -21.32 12.63 -15.37
C ARG A 503 -21.36 13.91 -14.53
N PHE A 504 -20.20 14.53 -14.32
CA PHE A 504 -20.00 15.69 -13.48
C PHE A 504 -19.12 16.74 -14.19
N PRO A 505 -19.60 17.36 -15.29
CA PRO A 505 -18.76 18.22 -16.14
C PRO A 505 -18.29 19.50 -15.44
N GLY A 506 -19.13 20.16 -14.64
CA GLY A 506 -18.77 21.43 -13.99
C GLY A 506 -17.83 21.22 -12.79
N LEU A 507 -18.08 20.20 -11.98
CA LEU A 507 -17.20 19.80 -10.87
C LEU A 507 -15.90 19.18 -11.38
N ALA A 508 -15.91 18.43 -12.48
CA ALA A 508 -14.68 17.94 -13.11
C ALA A 508 -13.82 19.11 -13.61
N LYS A 509 -14.42 20.15 -14.21
CA LYS A 509 -13.74 21.39 -14.57
C LYS A 509 -13.14 22.09 -13.33
N LEU A 510 -13.86 22.15 -12.21
CA LEU A 510 -13.33 22.67 -10.93
C LEU A 510 -12.20 21.81 -10.35
N ALA A 511 -12.36 20.49 -10.33
CA ALA A 511 -11.36 19.53 -9.85
C ALA A 511 -10.07 19.64 -10.66
N ARG A 512 -10.16 19.62 -12.00
CA ARG A 512 -9.02 19.83 -12.91
C ARG A 512 -8.38 21.21 -12.72
N ARG A 513 -9.13 22.23 -12.32
CA ARG A 513 -8.58 23.56 -11.99
C ARG A 513 -7.87 23.59 -10.64
N LEU A 514 -8.43 23.01 -9.58
CA LEU A 514 -8.01 23.26 -8.19
C LEU A 514 -7.17 22.14 -7.56
N MET A 515 -7.27 20.88 -8.02
CA MET A 515 -6.50 19.74 -7.48
C MET A 515 -5.04 19.67 -7.96
N LYS A 516 -4.57 20.70 -8.68
CA LYS A 516 -3.22 20.80 -9.28
C LYS A 516 -2.05 21.03 -8.31
N PRO A 517 -2.15 21.80 -7.20
CA PRO A 517 -0.98 22.04 -6.35
C PRO A 517 -0.54 20.77 -5.63
N LYS A 518 0.78 20.57 -5.45
CA LYS A 518 1.27 19.59 -4.45
C LYS A 518 1.13 20.20 -3.05
N GLY A 519 0.68 19.42 -2.06
CA GLY A 519 0.59 19.90 -0.67
C GLY A 519 1.95 20.10 0.01
N THR A 520 3.05 19.63 -0.61
CA THR A 520 4.43 19.74 -0.12
C THR A 520 5.43 19.86 -1.28
N PHE A 521 6.70 20.08 -0.95
CA PHE A 521 7.80 20.12 -1.92
C PHE A 521 8.20 18.75 -2.45
N ASP A 522 8.67 18.74 -3.70
CA ASP A 522 9.25 17.57 -4.37
C ASP A 522 10.70 17.31 -3.90
N LEU A 523 10.81 16.87 -2.64
CA LEU A 523 12.10 16.60 -1.98
C LEU A 523 12.92 15.51 -2.70
N GLN A 524 12.29 14.62 -3.47
CA GLN A 524 12.99 13.52 -4.15
C GLN A 524 13.65 13.97 -5.47
N LYS A 525 12.98 14.77 -6.32
CA LYS A 525 13.64 15.37 -7.49
C LYS A 525 14.75 16.34 -7.09
N GLN A 526 14.52 17.16 -6.07
CA GLN A 526 15.53 18.12 -5.60
C GLN A 526 16.70 17.46 -4.88
N SER A 527 16.50 16.36 -4.14
CA SER A 527 17.62 15.65 -3.49
C SER A 527 18.52 14.89 -4.48
N ARG A 528 18.01 14.49 -5.65
CA ARG A 528 18.87 14.01 -6.76
C ARG A 528 19.77 15.13 -7.28
N PHE A 529 19.21 16.32 -7.55
CA PHE A 529 20.00 17.52 -7.89
C PHE A 529 21.05 17.86 -6.80
N PHE A 530 20.66 17.82 -5.52
CA PHE A 530 21.50 18.13 -4.36
C PHE A 530 22.72 17.22 -4.20
N ASN A 531 22.58 15.93 -4.49
CA ASN A 531 23.68 14.96 -4.39
C ASN A 531 24.65 15.03 -5.59
N GLN A 532 24.21 15.57 -6.74
CA GLN A 532 24.92 15.41 -8.01
C GLN A 532 25.86 16.58 -8.35
N TYR A 533 25.55 17.79 -7.88
CA TYR A 533 26.49 18.93 -7.89
C TYR A 533 27.74 18.72 -7.01
N GLN A 534 27.85 17.60 -6.29
CA GLN A 534 29.04 17.21 -5.53
C GLN A 534 30.13 16.53 -6.41
N PHE A 535 29.83 16.18 -7.68
CA PHE A 535 30.68 15.31 -8.52
C PHE A 535 31.25 15.98 -9.79
N THR A 536 31.96 17.11 -9.65
CA THR A 536 32.76 17.70 -10.74
C THR A 536 34.19 18.07 -10.33
N PRO A 537 35.18 17.17 -10.54
CA PRO A 537 36.58 17.50 -10.39
C PRO A 537 37.18 17.99 -11.73
N THR A 538 37.57 19.26 -11.81
CA THR A 538 38.55 19.73 -12.81
C THR A 538 39.60 20.63 -12.19
N SER A 539 40.78 20.07 -11.94
CA SER A 539 41.99 20.82 -11.62
C SER A 539 42.69 21.29 -12.89
N THR A 540 43.33 22.46 -12.84
CA THR A 540 44.37 22.86 -13.79
C THR A 540 45.53 23.49 -13.03
N LEU A 541 46.77 23.23 -13.48
CA LEU A 541 47.97 23.80 -12.86
C LEU A 541 48.90 24.39 -13.92
N GLY A 542 48.61 25.65 -14.24
CA GLY A 542 49.55 26.76 -14.16
C GLY A 542 50.83 26.76 -15.03
N CYS A 543 51.00 27.86 -15.77
CA CYS A 543 52.33 28.39 -16.08
C CYS A 543 52.34 29.91 -15.84
N ARG A 544 53.38 30.41 -15.16
CA ARG A 544 53.69 31.84 -15.05
C ARG A 544 54.84 32.16 -16.02
N THR A 545 54.73 33.25 -16.78
CA THR A 545 55.89 34.06 -17.20
C THR A 545 55.49 35.53 -17.34
N MET A 546 56.50 36.40 -17.33
CA MET A 546 56.37 37.83 -17.02
C MET A 546 56.21 38.74 -18.25
N SER A 547 55.63 39.92 -18.00
CA SER A 547 56.15 41.24 -18.40
C SER A 547 56.22 41.66 -19.90
N LYS A 548 55.43 42.70 -20.18
CA LYS A 548 55.70 43.91 -21.01
C LYS A 548 55.51 43.90 -22.53
N SER A 549 54.97 45.06 -22.95
CA SER A 549 55.08 45.76 -24.24
C SER A 549 54.18 45.30 -25.40
N GLY A 550 53.48 46.28 -26.01
CA GLY A 550 53.14 46.22 -27.44
C GLY A 550 51.68 46.50 -27.83
N LEU A 551 51.31 47.78 -27.90
CA LEU A 551 50.42 48.40 -28.88
C LEU A 551 49.08 47.72 -29.34
N LEU A 552 48.02 48.51 -29.19
CA LEU A 552 47.13 48.95 -30.30
C LEU A 552 46.22 47.91 -30.99
N THR A 553 44.95 47.81 -30.55
CA THR A 553 43.81 48.48 -31.23
C THR A 553 42.49 48.19 -30.51
N VAL A 554 41.98 49.18 -29.78
CA VAL A 554 40.56 49.26 -29.40
C VAL A 554 39.86 50.04 -30.50
N LEU A 555 38.91 49.43 -31.20
CA LEU A 555 37.79 50.10 -31.88
C LEU A 555 36.86 49.05 -32.51
N LEU A 556 35.78 48.70 -31.79
CA LEU A 556 34.41 48.45 -32.29
C LEU A 556 33.55 47.89 -31.14
N VAL A 557 33.35 48.73 -30.13
CA VAL A 557 32.14 48.65 -29.28
C VAL A 557 30.99 49.24 -30.09
N SER A 558 29.76 48.78 -29.82
CA SER A 558 28.50 49.27 -30.39
C SER A 558 28.10 48.68 -31.77
N PHE A 559 27.70 47.40 -31.78
CA PHE A 559 26.42 46.93 -32.36
C PHE A 559 26.19 45.43 -32.08
N CYS A 560 25.82 45.06 -30.85
CA CYS A 560 25.15 43.80 -30.45
C CYS A 560 25.04 43.75 -28.92
N SER A 561 24.05 44.45 -28.37
CA SER A 561 23.76 44.45 -26.93
C SER A 561 22.25 44.22 -26.71
N LEU A 562 21.80 43.03 -27.11
CA LEU A 562 20.51 42.40 -26.82
C LEU A 562 20.74 40.89 -27.02
N LEU A 563 20.24 40.06 -26.09
CA LEU A 563 20.42 38.58 -26.01
C LEU A 563 21.81 38.07 -25.55
N GLU A 564 22.09 38.17 -24.25
CA GLU A 564 22.97 37.22 -23.55
C GLU A 564 22.30 36.74 -22.24
N SER A 565 21.73 35.53 -22.25
CA SER A 565 21.24 34.85 -21.04
C SER A 565 22.39 34.08 -20.39
N LYS A 566 23.07 34.67 -19.39
CA LYS A 566 24.22 34.04 -18.71
C LYS A 566 23.76 33.17 -17.54
N VAL A 567 23.92 31.85 -17.67
CA VAL A 567 23.60 30.84 -16.64
C VAL A 567 24.87 30.18 -16.04
N PHE A 568 26.07 30.56 -16.50
CA PHE A 568 27.34 30.04 -15.97
C PHE A 568 28.16 31.11 -15.26
N LEU A 569 28.67 30.77 -14.06
CA LEU A 569 29.61 31.56 -13.26
C LEU A 569 30.93 31.85 -14.02
N GLU A 570 31.52 33.02 -13.77
CA GLU A 570 32.82 33.36 -14.36
C GLU A 570 33.97 32.51 -13.79
N GLN A 571 34.89 32.14 -14.68
CA GLN A 571 36.00 31.21 -14.44
C GLN A 571 36.95 31.60 -13.29
N LYS A 572 36.94 32.85 -12.82
CA LYS A 572 37.85 33.35 -11.77
C LYS A 572 37.44 32.93 -10.36
N ASP A 573 36.14 32.74 -10.10
CA ASP A 573 35.64 32.48 -8.75
C ASP A 573 35.74 30.99 -8.37
N ALA A 574 35.86 30.10 -9.35
CA ALA A 574 35.96 28.65 -9.16
C ALA A 574 37.29 28.14 -8.56
N VAL A 575 38.33 28.98 -8.41
CA VAL A 575 39.72 28.52 -8.25
C VAL A 575 40.19 28.40 -6.77
N GLN A 576 39.44 28.88 -5.78
CA GLN A 576 39.88 28.85 -4.37
C GLN A 576 39.68 27.50 -3.64
N LEU A 577 39.01 26.51 -4.23
CA LEU A 577 38.48 25.33 -3.51
C LEU A 577 39.45 24.15 -3.26
N LEU A 578 40.68 24.14 -3.79
CA LEU A 578 41.43 22.87 -4.01
C LEU A 578 42.87 22.79 -3.45
N ARG A 579 43.12 23.02 -2.15
CA ARG A 579 44.42 22.65 -1.53
C ARG A 579 44.31 22.05 -0.12
N GLY A 580 44.45 20.72 -0.05
CA GLY A 580 44.52 19.90 1.18
C GLY A 580 45.36 18.62 0.98
N VAL A 581 46.69 18.78 1.09
CA VAL A 581 47.80 17.80 1.14
C VAL A 581 47.47 16.28 1.22
N ARG A 582 48.06 15.49 0.30
CA ARG A 582 48.36 14.03 0.47
C ARG A 582 49.87 13.78 0.53
N ARG A 583 50.30 12.62 1.05
CA ARG A 583 51.71 12.13 1.10
C ARG A 583 51.80 10.72 0.47
N PRO A 584 52.98 10.30 -0.06
CA PRO A 584 53.07 9.23 -1.08
C PRO A 584 53.54 7.87 -0.56
N ARG A 585 53.33 6.83 -1.39
CA ARG A 585 54.06 5.53 -1.52
C ARG A 585 53.13 4.51 -2.25
N ALA A 586 53.61 3.52 -3.00
CA ALA A 586 54.92 3.33 -3.61
C ALA A 586 54.88 2.18 -4.63
N ASN A 587 54.85 2.52 -5.93
CA ASN A 587 55.58 1.89 -7.03
C ASN A 587 55.26 2.70 -8.32
N PHE A 588 56.21 2.77 -9.26
CA PHE A 588 56.19 3.57 -10.50
C PHE A 588 55.88 5.09 -10.40
N PHE A 589 56.88 5.90 -10.81
CA PHE A 589 56.95 7.36 -10.65
C PHE A 589 55.86 8.19 -11.39
N LEU A 590 55.02 7.57 -12.23
CA LEU A 590 53.96 8.23 -12.99
C LEU A 590 52.58 7.52 -12.90
N GLU A 591 52.51 6.40 -12.18
CA GLU A 591 51.27 5.65 -11.91
C GLU A 591 50.30 6.49 -11.05
N GLU A 592 50.88 7.20 -10.07
CA GLU A 592 50.25 8.03 -9.02
C GLU A 592 49.43 9.24 -9.57
N MET A 593 49.37 9.41 -10.90
CA MET A 593 48.59 10.45 -11.60
C MET A 593 47.37 9.92 -12.37
N MET A 594 47.19 8.59 -12.47
CA MET A 594 46.00 8.02 -13.12
C MET A 594 44.99 7.52 -12.08
N PRO A 595 43.68 7.73 -12.28
CA PRO A 595 42.66 7.09 -11.46
C PRO A 595 42.67 5.58 -11.71
N GLY A 596 42.56 4.79 -10.63
CA GLY A 596 42.59 3.33 -10.70
C GLY A 596 41.60 2.77 -11.72
N ASN A 597 42.06 1.82 -12.53
CA ASN A 597 41.30 1.23 -13.63
C ASN A 597 41.20 -0.29 -13.44
N LEU A 598 39.96 -0.78 -13.29
CA LEU A 598 39.65 -2.18 -13.01
C LEU A 598 40.22 -3.17 -14.03
N GLU A 599 40.13 -2.83 -15.31
CA GLU A 599 40.51 -3.73 -16.39
C GLU A 599 42.03 -3.85 -16.44
N ARG A 600 42.73 -2.71 -16.37
CA ARG A 600 44.20 -2.65 -16.34
C ARG A 600 44.82 -3.27 -15.08
N GLU A 601 44.35 -2.88 -13.90
CA GLU A 601 45.00 -3.27 -12.64
C GLU A 601 44.57 -4.66 -12.17
N CYS A 602 43.33 -5.08 -12.42
CA CYS A 602 42.80 -6.35 -11.92
C CYS A 602 42.51 -7.42 -12.99
N TYR A 603 42.16 -7.09 -14.24
CA TYR A 603 41.89 -8.13 -15.25
C TYR A 603 43.09 -8.41 -16.17
N GLU A 604 43.90 -7.40 -16.49
CA GLU A 604 45.17 -7.53 -17.20
C GLU A 604 46.34 -7.87 -16.24
N GLU A 605 46.29 -7.36 -15.00
CA GLU A 605 47.28 -7.62 -13.94
C GLU A 605 46.64 -8.22 -12.66
N THR A 606 47.45 -8.53 -11.64
CA THR A 606 46.95 -9.15 -10.39
C THR A 606 46.85 -8.14 -9.24
N CYS A 607 45.76 -7.39 -9.16
CA CYS A 607 45.58 -6.37 -8.13
C CYS A 607 45.44 -6.92 -6.70
N SER A 608 45.77 -6.06 -5.74
CA SER A 608 45.49 -6.15 -4.31
C SER A 608 44.09 -5.61 -3.96
N GLN A 609 43.61 -5.91 -2.74
CA GLN A 609 42.33 -5.41 -2.26
C GLN A 609 42.32 -3.88 -2.06
N GLU A 610 43.50 -3.29 -1.85
CA GLU A 610 43.66 -1.84 -1.65
C GLU A 610 43.63 -1.10 -2.99
N GLU A 611 44.24 -1.63 -4.05
CA GLU A 611 44.07 -1.11 -5.43
C GLU A 611 42.61 -1.25 -5.91
N ALA A 612 41.97 -2.39 -5.66
CA ALA A 612 40.53 -2.53 -5.87
C ALA A 612 39.72 -1.48 -5.09
N PHE A 613 40.14 -1.12 -3.87
CA PHE A 613 39.49 -0.06 -3.09
C PHE A 613 39.69 1.33 -3.69
N GLU A 614 40.83 1.63 -4.30
CA GLU A 614 41.06 2.90 -5.01
C GLU A 614 40.22 3.02 -6.29
N ILE A 615 39.96 1.89 -6.97
CA ILE A 615 39.05 1.80 -8.12
C ILE A 615 37.59 2.04 -7.71
N PHE A 616 37.07 1.32 -6.71
CA PHE A 616 35.65 1.36 -6.36
C PHE A 616 35.26 2.41 -5.30
N GLN A 617 36.25 2.94 -4.57
CA GLN A 617 36.19 4.03 -3.57
C GLN A 617 35.19 3.83 -2.41
N THR A 618 34.52 2.68 -2.39
CA THR A 618 33.47 2.26 -1.46
C THR A 618 33.73 0.81 -1.10
N LYS A 619 33.67 0.47 0.19
CA LYS A 619 34.13 -0.84 0.66
C LYS A 619 33.21 -1.95 0.16
N GLU A 620 31.93 -1.64 0.02
CA GLU A 620 30.86 -2.53 -0.39
C GLU A 620 31.09 -3.03 -1.82
N LYS A 621 31.29 -2.11 -2.79
CA LYS A 621 31.61 -2.46 -4.19
C LYS A 621 32.99 -3.11 -4.32
N THR A 622 33.96 -2.67 -3.52
CA THR A 622 35.29 -3.30 -3.48
C THR A 622 35.17 -4.78 -3.09
N MET A 623 34.41 -5.08 -2.04
CA MET A 623 34.21 -6.46 -1.58
C MET A 623 33.39 -7.29 -2.57
N GLU A 624 32.35 -6.71 -3.20
CA GLU A 624 31.56 -7.40 -4.24
C GLU A 624 32.45 -7.82 -5.42
N PHE A 625 33.28 -6.89 -5.92
CA PHE A 625 34.26 -7.20 -6.95
C PHE A 625 35.27 -8.25 -6.47
N TRP A 626 35.87 -8.06 -5.29
CA TRP A 626 36.92 -8.93 -4.76
C TRP A 626 36.45 -10.38 -4.59
N TYR A 627 35.20 -10.58 -4.19
CA TYR A 627 34.53 -11.89 -4.11
C TYR A 627 34.48 -12.63 -5.46
N ARG A 628 34.06 -11.92 -6.52
CA ARG A 628 34.02 -12.48 -7.88
C ARG A 628 35.43 -12.65 -8.45
N TYR A 629 36.32 -11.70 -8.18
CA TYR A 629 37.68 -11.67 -8.72
C TYR A 629 38.58 -12.79 -8.21
N LYS A 630 38.43 -13.20 -6.94
CA LYS A 630 39.09 -14.40 -6.40
C LYS A 630 38.34 -15.70 -6.68
N ASN A 631 37.24 -15.65 -7.43
CA ASN A 631 36.37 -16.77 -7.80
C ASN A 631 35.84 -17.54 -6.58
N LEU A 632 35.41 -16.82 -5.55
CA LEU A 632 34.87 -17.33 -4.28
C LEU A 632 33.34 -17.19 -4.19
N ASN A 633 32.63 -17.24 -5.33
CA ASN A 633 31.16 -17.12 -5.37
C ASN A 633 30.48 -18.50 -5.54
N PRO A 634 30.05 -19.15 -4.45
CA PRO A 634 29.34 -20.44 -4.53
C PRO A 634 27.89 -20.34 -5.06
N CYS A 635 27.37 -19.14 -5.35
CA CYS A 635 26.05 -18.89 -5.94
C CYS A 635 26.07 -18.63 -7.46
N ASP A 636 27.14 -18.99 -8.18
CA ASP A 636 27.24 -18.80 -9.64
C ASP A 636 26.19 -19.62 -10.43
N TYR A 637 25.73 -20.72 -9.84
CA TYR A 637 24.46 -21.39 -10.16
C TYR A 637 23.54 -21.28 -8.93
N ASN A 638 22.21 -21.27 -9.11
CA ASN A 638 21.28 -21.28 -7.97
C ASN A 638 21.04 -22.73 -7.48
N PRO A 639 21.54 -23.13 -6.28
CA PRO A 639 21.30 -24.45 -5.71
C PRO A 639 19.98 -24.52 -4.92
N CYS A 640 19.31 -23.39 -4.73
CA CYS A 640 18.12 -23.24 -3.91
C CYS A 640 16.87 -23.69 -4.66
N LYS A 641 16.06 -24.53 -4.01
CA LYS A 641 14.83 -25.10 -4.56
C LYS A 641 13.62 -24.23 -4.24
N ASN A 642 12.46 -24.58 -4.81
CA ASN A 642 11.15 -24.02 -4.46
C ASN A 642 11.04 -22.47 -4.55
N GLY A 643 11.83 -21.84 -5.44
CA GLY A 643 11.87 -20.38 -5.58
C GLY A 643 12.81 -19.66 -4.61
N GLY A 644 13.63 -20.38 -3.85
CA GLY A 644 14.67 -19.80 -3.01
C GLY A 644 15.75 -19.04 -3.80
N ILE A 645 16.31 -18.01 -3.16
CA ILE A 645 17.30 -17.11 -3.74
C ILE A 645 18.66 -17.42 -3.12
N CYS A 646 19.66 -17.75 -3.96
CA CYS A 646 21.02 -17.94 -3.49
C CYS A 646 21.67 -16.61 -3.12
N THR A 647 22.26 -16.54 -1.94
CA THR A 647 23.09 -15.43 -1.44
C THR A 647 24.39 -15.98 -0.88
N VAL A 648 25.47 -15.21 -0.88
CA VAL A 648 26.76 -15.66 -0.34
C VAL A 648 26.96 -15.08 1.06
N ASP A 649 27.28 -15.94 2.03
CA ASP A 649 27.75 -15.52 3.36
C ASP A 649 29.09 -16.20 3.65
N ARG A 650 30.12 -15.40 3.93
CA ARG A 650 31.46 -15.85 4.39
C ARG A 650 32.05 -17.04 3.61
N ASP A 651 32.05 -16.94 2.27
CA ASP A 651 32.55 -17.94 1.31
C ASP A 651 31.70 -19.22 1.13
N GLU A 652 30.54 -19.32 1.80
CA GLU A 652 29.55 -20.39 1.58
C GLU A 652 28.25 -19.84 0.95
N TYR A 653 27.46 -20.72 0.33
CA TYR A 653 26.15 -20.33 -0.21
C TYR A 653 25.05 -20.49 0.85
N LEU A 654 24.22 -19.47 0.98
CA LEU A 654 23.05 -19.40 1.84
C LEU A 654 21.81 -19.19 0.98
N CYS A 655 20.88 -20.13 1.06
CA CYS A 655 19.60 -20.01 0.39
C CYS A 655 18.59 -19.21 1.25
N LEU A 656 18.16 -18.06 0.75
CA LEU A 656 17.03 -17.32 1.29
C LEU A 656 15.74 -17.97 0.79
N CYS A 657 15.00 -18.57 1.72
CA CYS A 657 13.82 -19.35 1.40
C CYS A 657 12.54 -18.50 1.44
N PRO A 658 11.55 -18.75 0.56
CA PRO A 658 10.23 -18.15 0.70
C PRO A 658 9.58 -18.58 2.02
N PRO A 659 8.60 -17.83 2.58
CA PRO A 659 8.04 -18.07 3.92
C PRO A 659 7.41 -19.45 4.19
N HIS A 660 7.31 -20.31 3.18
CA HIS A 660 6.80 -21.67 3.29
C HIS A 660 7.90 -22.74 3.26
N TYR A 661 9.18 -22.36 3.16
CA TYR A 661 10.32 -23.27 3.03
C TYR A 661 11.51 -22.83 3.91
N ASP A 662 12.34 -23.80 4.29
CA ASP A 662 13.51 -23.65 5.17
C ASP A 662 14.61 -24.66 4.80
N GLY A 663 15.71 -24.63 5.54
CA GLY A 663 16.92 -25.41 5.33
C GLY A 663 17.81 -24.82 4.24
N ASN A 664 19.09 -25.20 4.25
CA ASN A 664 20.16 -24.57 3.46
C ASN A 664 19.99 -24.66 1.92
N THR A 665 18.94 -25.31 1.42
CA THR A 665 18.57 -25.39 -0.01
C THR A 665 17.09 -25.10 -0.27
N CYS A 666 16.33 -24.62 0.73
CA CYS A 666 14.88 -24.39 0.66
C CYS A 666 14.05 -25.63 0.26
N ALA A 667 14.58 -26.81 0.59
CA ALA A 667 13.95 -28.09 0.30
C ALA A 667 12.99 -28.57 1.41
N ILE A 668 13.08 -27.99 2.61
CA ILE A 668 12.23 -28.33 3.76
C ILE A 668 11.00 -27.42 3.71
N GLU A 669 9.79 -27.91 3.94
CA GLU A 669 8.61 -27.06 4.14
C GLU A 669 8.54 -26.56 5.60
N VAL A 670 8.18 -25.29 5.81
CA VAL A 670 7.94 -24.71 7.14
C VAL A 670 6.55 -25.08 7.64
N PHE A 671 6.50 -25.77 8.78
CA PHE A 671 5.27 -26.14 9.47
C PHE A 671 5.05 -25.24 10.69
N GLU A 672 4.64 -23.99 10.47
CA GLU A 672 4.11 -23.10 11.51
C GLU A 672 2.58 -23.10 11.50
N CYS A 673 1.91 -22.72 12.60
CA CYS A 673 0.44 -22.74 12.63
C CYS A 673 -0.22 -21.83 11.59
N GLN A 674 0.45 -20.74 11.19
CA GLN A 674 -0.01 -19.84 10.12
C GLN A 674 -0.04 -20.51 8.73
N PHE A 675 0.76 -21.57 8.52
CA PHE A 675 0.95 -22.26 7.25
C PHE A 675 0.51 -23.73 7.34
N LYS A 676 -0.52 -24.12 6.57
CA LYS A 676 -1.11 -25.47 6.60
C LYS A 676 -1.50 -25.97 8.02
N ASN A 677 -1.78 -25.08 8.97
CA ASN A 677 -2.09 -25.39 10.38
C ASN A 677 -0.97 -26.21 11.08
N GLY A 678 0.31 -25.95 10.77
CA GLY A 678 1.45 -26.75 11.27
C GLY A 678 1.44 -28.22 10.82
N GLY A 679 0.55 -28.61 9.91
CA GLY A 679 0.26 -29.99 9.59
C GLY A 679 -0.78 -30.66 10.50
N CYS A 680 -1.19 -30.04 11.61
CA CYS A 680 -2.16 -30.58 12.57
C CYS A 680 -3.55 -30.82 11.95
N LEU A 681 -4.23 -31.89 12.37
CA LEU A 681 -5.56 -32.24 11.85
C LEU A 681 -6.66 -31.29 12.34
N HIS A 682 -6.63 -30.87 13.61
CA HIS A 682 -7.58 -29.92 14.20
C HIS A 682 -6.90 -28.61 14.61
N TYR A 683 -6.22 -28.58 15.76
CA TYR A 683 -5.64 -27.35 16.30
C TYR A 683 -4.12 -27.37 16.31
N CYS A 684 -3.53 -26.20 16.11
CA CYS A 684 -2.10 -25.96 16.17
C CYS A 684 -1.80 -24.84 17.16
N THR A 685 -0.71 -24.98 17.91
CA THR A 685 -0.14 -23.93 18.77
C THR A 685 1.37 -23.83 18.56
N ASN A 686 1.90 -22.63 18.33
CA ASN A 686 3.34 -22.39 18.20
C ASN A 686 4.03 -22.55 19.57
N GLN A 687 5.21 -23.19 19.62
CA GLN A 687 5.94 -23.41 20.88
C GLN A 687 7.09 -22.40 21.04
N GLU A 688 7.02 -21.52 22.04
CA GLU A 688 7.97 -20.39 22.20
C GLU A 688 9.44 -20.77 22.44
N ARG A 689 9.73 -22.00 22.89
CA ARG A 689 11.07 -22.43 23.30
C ARG A 689 11.80 -23.33 22.31
N THR A 690 11.10 -23.83 21.29
CA THR A 690 11.60 -24.80 20.31
C THR A 690 10.90 -24.51 19.00
N LYS A 691 11.64 -24.34 17.89
CA LYS A 691 11.09 -24.07 16.55
C LYS A 691 10.21 -25.24 16.06
N GLY A 692 8.96 -25.27 16.50
CA GLY A 692 8.05 -26.37 16.27
C GLY A 692 6.63 -26.05 16.73
N VAL A 693 5.70 -26.90 16.30
CA VAL A 693 4.27 -26.77 16.53
C VAL A 693 3.76 -27.92 17.39
N LEU A 694 2.86 -27.59 18.32
CA LEU A 694 2.12 -28.56 19.12
C LEU A 694 0.73 -28.70 18.53
N CYS A 695 0.35 -29.92 18.16
CA CYS A 695 -1.00 -30.23 17.72
C CYS A 695 -1.90 -30.62 18.90
N SER A 696 -3.18 -30.26 18.81
CA SER A 696 -4.22 -30.75 19.72
C SER A 696 -5.53 -30.97 18.98
N CYS A 697 -6.46 -31.70 19.61
CA CYS A 697 -7.66 -32.22 18.96
C CYS A 697 -8.94 -31.63 19.53
N ALA A 698 -10.01 -31.67 18.73
CA ALA A 698 -11.33 -31.21 19.14
C ALA A 698 -11.99 -32.14 20.18
N GLU A 699 -13.07 -31.68 20.83
CA GLU A 699 -13.76 -32.46 21.84
C GLU A 699 -14.34 -33.77 21.25
N GLY A 700 -14.08 -34.89 21.94
CA GLY A 700 -14.41 -36.24 21.44
C GLY A 700 -13.35 -36.87 20.53
N TYR A 701 -12.16 -36.26 20.42
CA TYR A 701 -11.00 -36.83 19.73
C TYR A 701 -9.76 -36.85 20.64
N ARG A 702 -8.79 -37.73 20.33
CA ARG A 702 -7.44 -37.76 20.93
C ARG A 702 -6.39 -37.57 19.85
N LEU A 703 -5.23 -37.04 20.22
CA LEU A 703 -4.07 -36.98 19.33
C LEU A 703 -3.48 -38.38 19.16
N ASP A 704 -3.16 -38.75 17.92
CA ASP A 704 -2.53 -40.02 17.60
C ASP A 704 -1.00 -39.97 17.78
N GLU A 705 -0.33 -41.13 17.70
CA GLU A 705 1.11 -41.26 18.00
C GLU A 705 2.03 -40.49 17.05
N ASP A 706 1.53 -40.09 15.87
CA ASP A 706 2.23 -39.22 14.91
C ASP A 706 2.34 -37.76 15.39
N GLY A 707 1.64 -37.41 16.47
CA GLY A 707 1.59 -36.07 17.04
C GLY A 707 0.87 -35.05 16.15
N LYS A 708 0.08 -35.47 15.14
CA LYS A 708 -0.57 -34.59 14.15
C LYS A 708 -2.01 -34.99 13.79
N THR A 709 -2.32 -36.28 13.70
CA THR A 709 -3.66 -36.79 13.43
C THR A 709 -4.47 -36.97 14.71
N CYS A 710 -5.79 -37.07 14.56
CA CYS A 710 -6.73 -37.18 15.68
C CYS A 710 -7.73 -38.31 15.44
N SER A 711 -7.78 -39.29 16.34
CA SER A 711 -8.75 -40.39 16.34
C SER A 711 -9.93 -40.11 17.27
N GLU A 712 -11.10 -40.65 16.91
CA GLU A 712 -12.36 -40.48 17.66
C GLU A 712 -12.32 -41.28 18.97
N THR A 713 -12.68 -40.65 20.10
CA THR A 713 -12.71 -41.29 21.43
C THR A 713 -14.11 -41.55 21.96
N VAL A 714 -15.13 -40.94 21.36
CA VAL A 714 -16.54 -41.06 21.74
C VAL A 714 -17.39 -41.38 20.51
N SER A 715 -18.56 -41.99 20.70
CA SER A 715 -19.44 -42.41 19.59
C SER A 715 -20.03 -41.25 18.78
N PHE A 716 -20.07 -40.04 19.34
CA PHE A 716 -20.66 -38.83 18.75
C PHE A 716 -19.73 -37.63 18.96
N PRO A 717 -18.55 -37.60 18.31
CA PRO A 717 -17.57 -36.55 18.49
C PRO A 717 -17.99 -35.28 17.74
N CYS A 718 -17.51 -34.10 18.16
CA CYS A 718 -17.99 -32.86 17.57
C CYS A 718 -17.69 -32.78 16.07
N GLY A 719 -18.55 -32.07 15.33
CA GLY A 719 -18.34 -31.75 13.93
C GLY A 719 -18.27 -32.96 12.99
N LYS A 720 -18.62 -34.17 13.43
CA LYS A 720 -18.62 -35.37 12.59
C LYS A 720 -19.98 -35.57 11.91
N LYS A 721 -19.98 -35.85 10.60
CA LYS A 721 -21.15 -36.38 9.89
C LYS A 721 -20.95 -37.88 9.69
N LEU A 722 -21.85 -38.70 10.24
CA LEU A 722 -21.81 -40.16 10.10
C LEU A 722 -22.14 -40.56 8.65
N ARG A 723 -21.37 -41.51 8.09
CA ARG A 723 -21.59 -42.02 6.72
C ARG A 723 -22.69 -43.08 6.68
N GLU A 724 -23.39 -43.18 5.53
CA GLU A 724 -24.59 -44.00 5.33
C GLU A 724 -24.43 -45.52 5.59
N ALA A 725 -23.20 -46.04 5.69
CA ALA A 725 -22.94 -47.43 6.07
C ALA A 725 -23.51 -47.79 7.46
N SER A 726 -23.56 -46.83 8.39
CA SER A 726 -24.05 -47.05 9.76
C SER A 726 -25.59 -47.02 9.87
N LEU A 727 -26.26 -46.24 9.01
CA LEU A 727 -27.72 -46.05 9.04
C LEU A 727 -28.52 -47.22 8.46
N ARG A 728 -27.85 -48.16 7.76
CA ARG A 728 -28.49 -49.39 7.23
C ARG A 728 -28.53 -50.57 8.20
N ARG A 729 -28.05 -50.44 9.44
CA ARG A 729 -27.94 -51.57 10.39
C ARG A 729 -28.98 -51.63 11.51
N SER A 730 -30.09 -50.88 11.38
CA SER A 730 -31.15 -50.82 12.40
C SER A 730 -32.57 -51.09 11.86
N LEU A 731 -32.72 -51.95 10.85
CA LEU A 731 -34.00 -52.59 10.50
C LEU A 731 -33.76 -54.05 10.08
N SER A 732 -34.45 -54.99 10.75
CA SER A 732 -34.40 -56.47 10.56
C SER A 732 -33.01 -57.13 10.78
N ASN A 733 -32.78 -58.02 11.75
CA ASN A 733 -33.61 -59.14 12.20
C ASN A 733 -33.31 -59.55 13.65
N GLU A 734 -34.30 -60.18 14.30
CA GLU A 734 -34.05 -61.13 15.38
C GLU A 734 -33.33 -62.37 14.82
N ASN A 735 -32.13 -62.69 15.32
CA ASN A 735 -31.72 -64.02 15.81
C ASN A 735 -30.19 -64.22 15.90
N GLU A 736 -29.79 -64.94 16.95
CA GLU A 736 -28.58 -65.78 17.10
C GLU A 736 -27.17 -65.16 17.09
N ASN A 737 -26.62 -65.05 18.31
CA ASN A 737 -25.34 -65.62 18.81
C ASN A 737 -23.97 -65.45 18.10
N VAL A 738 -22.92 -65.57 18.94
CA VAL A 738 -21.48 -65.76 18.66
C VAL A 738 -20.71 -64.43 18.40
N THR A 739 -19.97 -63.83 19.33
CA THR A 739 -18.79 -64.24 20.16
C THR A 739 -17.43 -63.91 19.51
N GLN A 740 -16.64 -63.07 20.21
CA GLN A 740 -15.17 -62.92 20.24
C GLN A 740 -14.36 -62.31 19.06
N THR A 741 -13.95 -61.04 19.27
CA THR A 741 -12.54 -60.55 19.37
C THR A 741 -11.56 -60.80 18.18
N PRO A 742 -10.24 -60.46 18.23
CA PRO A 742 -9.72 -59.36 17.41
C PRO A 742 -8.52 -59.77 16.51
N ASP A 743 -8.04 -58.86 15.66
CA ASP A 743 -6.67 -58.28 15.76
C ASP A 743 -6.27 -57.47 14.52
N MET A 744 -5.26 -56.62 14.71
CA MET A 744 -4.63 -55.79 13.70
C MET A 744 -3.62 -56.62 12.87
N ASN A 745 -3.38 -56.23 11.61
CA ASN A 745 -2.03 -55.72 11.30
C ASN A 745 -1.97 -54.82 10.06
N TYR A 746 -0.88 -54.03 10.02
CA TYR A 746 -0.27 -53.34 8.88
C TYR A 746 0.07 -54.34 7.73
N ASP A 747 0.40 -53.96 6.48
CA ASP A 747 1.26 -52.83 6.13
C ASP A 747 1.22 -52.36 4.65
N GLU A 748 1.64 -51.11 4.47
CA GLU A 748 2.39 -50.42 3.40
C GLU A 748 2.28 -50.66 1.85
N ASN A 749 2.35 -49.50 1.15
CA ASN A 749 2.99 -49.18 -0.15
C ASN A 749 2.47 -49.80 -1.48
N LEU A 750 2.06 -48.93 -2.44
CA LEU A 750 2.97 -48.38 -3.47
C LEU A 750 2.31 -47.31 -4.39
N GLU A 751 3.08 -46.24 -4.65
CA GLU A 751 3.28 -45.46 -5.90
C GLU A 751 2.14 -45.06 -6.89
N ARG A 752 2.02 -43.73 -7.08
CA ARG A 752 2.23 -42.98 -8.36
C ARG A 752 2.07 -43.72 -9.71
N GLU A 753 1.18 -43.22 -10.57
CA GLU A 753 1.46 -42.48 -11.85
C GLU A 753 0.25 -42.40 -12.80
N GLY A 754 0.30 -41.48 -13.77
CA GLY A 754 -0.19 -41.76 -15.12
C GLY A 754 -1.60 -41.28 -15.55
N ASN A 755 -1.68 -40.11 -16.19
CA ASN A 755 -2.76 -39.81 -17.15
C ASN A 755 -2.56 -40.63 -18.45
N SER A 756 -3.61 -41.24 -19.01
CA SER A 756 -3.64 -41.54 -20.45
C SER A 756 -5.04 -41.74 -21.06
N THR A 757 -5.33 -40.92 -22.08
CA THR A 757 -6.12 -41.21 -23.31
C THR A 757 -7.46 -41.96 -23.27
N GLN A 758 -8.52 -41.22 -23.61
CA GLN A 758 -9.71 -41.62 -24.41
C GLN A 758 -9.34 -42.45 -25.68
N PRO A 759 -10.25 -43.26 -26.34
CA PRO A 759 -11.51 -42.72 -26.92
C PRO A 759 -12.72 -43.66 -27.25
N ARG A 760 -13.89 -43.01 -27.50
CA ARG A 760 -14.98 -43.33 -28.49
C ARG A 760 -15.73 -44.69 -28.39
N ALA A 761 -17.03 -44.81 -28.75
CA ALA A 761 -18.06 -43.88 -29.25
C ALA A 761 -19.50 -44.47 -29.14
N ASN A 762 -20.49 -43.69 -29.63
CA ASN A 762 -21.92 -43.98 -29.93
C ASN A 762 -22.90 -43.70 -28.75
N SER A 763 -23.72 -42.63 -28.74
CA SER A 763 -24.82 -42.21 -29.65
C SER A 763 -26.09 -43.08 -29.52
N THR A 764 -27.32 -42.57 -29.34
CA THR A 764 -27.87 -41.19 -29.41
C THR A 764 -29.28 -41.15 -28.78
N GLU A 765 -29.93 -39.98 -28.75
CA GLU A 765 -31.36 -39.72 -28.43
C GLU A 765 -31.75 -39.75 -26.93
N ASN A 766 -32.61 -38.87 -26.42
CA ASN A 766 -33.14 -37.59 -26.95
C ASN A 766 -33.56 -36.67 -25.78
N MET A 767 -33.68 -35.36 -26.04
CA MET A 767 -34.23 -34.42 -25.04
C MET A 767 -35.72 -34.65 -24.81
N ALA A 768 -36.14 -34.69 -23.54
CA ALA A 768 -37.47 -34.29 -23.11
C ALA A 768 -37.35 -33.57 -21.76
N ASP A 769 -37.82 -32.34 -21.73
CA ASP A 769 -37.94 -31.52 -20.52
C ASP A 769 -38.96 -32.15 -19.55
N ASN A 770 -38.62 -32.14 -18.26
CA ASN A 770 -39.58 -32.17 -17.15
C ASN A 770 -38.91 -31.63 -15.89
N GLN A 771 -38.75 -30.32 -15.90
CA GLN A 771 -38.69 -29.42 -14.76
C GLN A 771 -39.60 -29.82 -13.58
N GLU A 772 -39.01 -30.19 -12.42
CA GLU A 772 -39.64 -30.24 -11.08
C GLU A 772 -38.53 -30.36 -10.01
N ASP A 773 -38.45 -29.59 -8.93
CA ASP A 773 -39.02 -28.26 -8.63
C ASP A 773 -38.03 -27.50 -7.70
N THR A 774 -37.69 -26.25 -8.04
CA THR A 774 -36.58 -25.49 -7.41
C THR A 774 -37.08 -24.28 -6.59
N ARG A 775 -36.94 -24.36 -5.26
CA ARG A 775 -37.10 -23.29 -4.23
C ARG A 775 -36.67 -23.89 -2.86
N ILE A 776 -35.94 -23.28 -1.91
CA ILE A 776 -35.16 -22.02 -1.83
C ILE A 776 -34.42 -21.70 -3.12
N VAL A 777 -34.20 -20.40 -3.37
CA VAL A 777 -33.24 -19.88 -4.35
C VAL A 777 -31.93 -20.69 -4.31
N GLY A 778 -31.80 -21.62 -5.27
CA GLY A 778 -30.68 -22.52 -5.53
C GLY A 778 -30.15 -23.41 -4.39
N GLY A 779 -30.78 -23.45 -3.21
CA GLY A 779 -30.47 -24.40 -2.13
C GLY A 779 -30.99 -25.82 -2.42
N GLN A 780 -30.44 -26.83 -1.75
CA GLN A 780 -30.87 -28.23 -1.85
C GLN A 780 -31.58 -28.69 -0.57
N LEU A 781 -32.44 -29.71 -0.66
CA LEU A 781 -32.90 -30.44 0.53
C LEU A 781 -31.69 -31.06 1.24
N GLU A 782 -31.65 -30.92 2.56
CA GLU A 782 -30.70 -31.68 3.37
C GLU A 782 -31.23 -33.13 3.52
N LYS A 783 -30.35 -34.05 3.92
CA LYS A 783 -30.75 -35.39 4.38
C LYS A 783 -31.13 -35.32 5.86
N GLN A 784 -32.01 -36.21 6.32
CA GLN A 784 -32.24 -36.38 7.75
C GLN A 784 -30.93 -36.76 8.46
N GLY A 785 -30.61 -36.05 9.57
CA GLY A 785 -29.30 -36.14 10.23
C GLY A 785 -28.12 -35.53 9.45
N GLY A 786 -28.38 -34.86 8.32
CA GLY A 786 -27.35 -34.27 7.45
C GLY A 786 -26.61 -33.08 8.07
N SER A 787 -27.24 -32.35 9.00
CA SER A 787 -26.63 -31.31 9.85
C SER A 787 -27.08 -31.50 11.30
N PRO A 788 -26.45 -32.42 12.06
CA PRO A 788 -26.95 -32.87 13.37
C PRO A 788 -26.77 -31.84 14.50
N TRP A 789 -26.08 -30.73 14.24
CA TRP A 789 -25.97 -29.57 15.12
C TRP A 789 -27.05 -28.52 14.89
N GLN A 790 -27.90 -28.68 13.87
CA GLN A 790 -28.94 -27.73 13.54
C GLN A 790 -30.00 -27.71 14.64
N VAL A 791 -30.28 -26.52 15.16
CA VAL A 791 -31.35 -26.27 16.12
C VAL A 791 -32.41 -25.36 15.49
N LEU A 792 -33.66 -25.56 15.86
CA LEU A 792 -34.79 -24.66 15.58
C LEU A 792 -35.31 -24.11 16.90
N LEU A 793 -35.43 -22.77 16.98
CA LEU A 793 -36.01 -22.05 18.11
C LEU A 793 -37.52 -21.91 17.89
N ARG A 794 -38.31 -22.35 18.89
CA ARG A 794 -39.76 -22.34 18.86
C ARG A 794 -40.35 -21.48 19.98
N ARG A 795 -41.46 -20.81 19.68
CA ARG A 795 -42.33 -20.14 20.66
C ARG A 795 -43.25 -21.13 21.37
N GLU A 796 -43.97 -20.66 22.39
CA GLU A 796 -44.95 -21.45 23.15
C GLU A 796 -46.05 -22.08 22.24
N ASP A 797 -46.46 -21.37 21.18
CA ASP A 797 -47.41 -21.84 20.16
C ASP A 797 -46.83 -22.91 19.20
N GLY A 798 -45.55 -23.28 19.35
CA GLY A 798 -44.82 -24.22 18.51
C GLY A 798 -44.27 -23.63 17.21
N TYR A 799 -44.47 -22.33 16.94
CA TYR A 799 -43.96 -21.68 15.73
C TYR A 799 -42.44 -21.56 15.76
N GLY A 800 -41.78 -22.22 14.79
CA GLY A 800 -40.32 -22.16 14.59
C GLY A 800 -39.94 -20.94 13.77
N PHE A 801 -39.14 -20.03 14.35
CA PHE A 801 -38.90 -18.69 13.78
C PHE A 801 -37.43 -18.34 13.52
N CYS A 802 -36.49 -18.94 14.25
CA CYS A 802 -35.04 -18.75 14.08
C CYS A 802 -34.30 -20.08 14.21
N GLY A 803 -33.11 -20.15 13.61
CA GLY A 803 -32.16 -21.23 13.80
C GLY A 803 -31.32 -21.09 15.08
N GLY A 804 -30.59 -22.15 15.38
CA GLY A 804 -29.52 -22.19 16.36
C GLY A 804 -28.51 -23.27 15.99
N THR A 805 -27.39 -23.32 16.71
CA THR A 805 -26.35 -24.33 16.52
C THR A 805 -25.93 -24.94 17.85
N LEU A 806 -26.04 -26.25 18.00
CA LEU A 806 -25.54 -26.97 19.18
C LEU A 806 -24.01 -26.97 19.19
N ILE A 807 -23.39 -26.41 20.24
CA ILE A 807 -21.93 -26.37 20.42
C ILE A 807 -21.44 -27.29 21.55
N SER A 808 -22.32 -27.68 22.47
CA SER A 808 -22.12 -28.73 23.46
C SER A 808 -23.49 -29.28 23.90
N PRO A 809 -23.59 -30.41 24.63
CA PRO A 809 -24.89 -31.00 25.00
C PRO A 809 -25.88 -30.08 25.72
N ARG A 810 -25.44 -28.97 26.34
CA ARG A 810 -26.32 -27.99 27.01
C ARG A 810 -26.28 -26.56 26.46
N TRP A 811 -25.48 -26.30 25.42
CA TRP A 811 -25.27 -24.94 24.90
C TRP A 811 -25.55 -24.85 23.41
N VAL A 812 -26.38 -23.87 23.06
CA VAL A 812 -26.74 -23.50 21.69
C VAL A 812 -26.29 -22.06 21.44
N VAL A 813 -25.62 -21.82 20.31
CA VAL A 813 -25.36 -20.48 19.77
C VAL A 813 -26.51 -20.09 18.85
N SER A 814 -26.97 -18.84 18.92
CA SER A 814 -27.92 -18.25 17.96
C SER A 814 -27.63 -16.75 17.78
N ALA A 815 -28.44 -16.05 17.00
CA ALA A 815 -28.39 -14.61 16.85
C ALA A 815 -29.06 -13.92 18.04
N ALA A 816 -28.63 -12.71 18.39
CA ALA A 816 -29.18 -11.95 19.50
C ALA A 816 -30.57 -11.39 19.19
N HIS A 817 -30.82 -10.90 17.96
CA HIS A 817 -32.13 -10.38 17.56
C HIS A 817 -33.24 -11.44 17.65
N CYS A 818 -32.90 -12.73 17.47
CA CYS A 818 -33.84 -13.83 17.65
C CYS A 818 -34.38 -13.94 19.09
N MET A 819 -33.70 -13.34 20.08
CA MET A 819 -34.14 -13.39 21.48
C MET A 819 -35.31 -12.44 21.77
N GLU A 820 -35.53 -11.42 20.95
CA GLU A 820 -36.74 -10.57 20.96
C GLU A 820 -38.01 -11.38 20.69
N GLY A 821 -37.88 -12.46 19.90
CA GLY A 821 -38.97 -13.38 19.60
C GLY A 821 -39.39 -14.30 20.75
N THR A 822 -38.75 -14.17 21.93
CA THR A 822 -38.95 -14.94 23.17
C THR A 822 -39.10 -16.45 22.92
N PRO A 823 -38.00 -17.16 22.60
CA PRO A 823 -38.04 -18.60 22.42
C PRO A 823 -38.34 -19.30 23.76
N ASP A 824 -39.27 -20.25 23.73
CA ASP A 824 -39.71 -21.05 24.89
C ASP A 824 -38.89 -22.35 24.99
N HIS A 825 -38.73 -23.02 23.84
CA HIS A 825 -38.00 -24.27 23.72
C HIS A 825 -37.20 -24.33 22.43
N ILE A 826 -36.20 -25.21 22.44
CA ILE A 826 -35.46 -25.60 21.25
C ILE A 826 -35.90 -26.99 20.81
N THR A 827 -35.62 -27.26 19.54
CA THR A 827 -35.78 -28.57 18.91
C THR A 827 -34.55 -28.90 18.09
N ILE A 828 -34.03 -30.12 18.23
CA ILE A 828 -32.85 -30.63 17.54
C ILE A 828 -33.14 -32.02 16.96
N GLY A 829 -32.58 -32.34 15.80
CA GLY A 829 -32.90 -33.57 15.04
C GLY A 829 -34.15 -33.47 14.16
N ASP A 830 -34.86 -32.33 14.20
CA ASP A 830 -35.96 -31.96 13.30
C ASP A 830 -35.47 -31.93 11.84
N TYR A 831 -36.26 -32.50 10.94
CA TYR A 831 -36.13 -32.36 9.49
C TYR A 831 -37.39 -31.73 8.89
N ASP A 832 -38.57 -32.20 9.28
CA ASP A 832 -39.90 -31.71 8.89
C ASP A 832 -40.58 -30.91 10.01
N LYS A 833 -40.58 -29.57 9.92
CA LYS A 833 -41.12 -28.69 10.98
C LYS A 833 -42.58 -28.94 11.37
N GLU A 834 -43.35 -29.61 10.53
CA GLU A 834 -44.77 -29.91 10.75
C GLU A 834 -45.01 -31.30 11.39
N ARG A 835 -43.99 -32.16 11.49
CA ARG A 835 -44.15 -33.54 11.97
C ARG A 835 -42.93 -34.00 12.77
N PRO A 836 -43.11 -34.44 14.04
CA PRO A 836 -41.99 -34.91 14.86
C PRO A 836 -41.19 -36.02 14.20
N ASP A 837 -39.88 -35.82 14.07
CA ASP A 837 -38.98 -36.75 13.41
C ASP A 837 -38.41 -37.83 14.36
N PRO A 838 -38.05 -39.03 13.86
CA PRO A 838 -37.39 -40.06 14.67
C PRO A 838 -36.05 -39.58 15.25
N GLY A 839 -35.99 -39.43 16.58
CA GLY A 839 -34.82 -38.93 17.30
C GLY A 839 -34.80 -37.41 17.51
N GLU A 840 -35.85 -36.70 17.08
CA GLU A 840 -36.07 -35.29 17.44
C GLU A 840 -36.21 -35.15 18.96
N GLN A 841 -35.60 -34.09 19.50
CA GLN A 841 -35.65 -33.76 20.92
C GLN A 841 -36.12 -32.31 21.11
N LYS A 842 -37.24 -32.15 21.82
CA LYS A 842 -37.72 -30.86 22.34
C LYS A 842 -37.16 -30.63 23.75
N ILE A 843 -36.49 -29.50 23.96
CA ILE A 843 -35.84 -29.16 25.24
C ILE A 843 -36.12 -27.70 25.58
N ASN A 844 -36.60 -27.44 26.81
CA ASN A 844 -36.91 -26.09 27.26
C ASN A 844 -35.64 -25.27 27.54
N ILE A 845 -35.71 -23.96 27.32
CA ILE A 845 -34.63 -23.03 27.59
C ILE A 845 -34.58 -22.70 29.08
N SER A 846 -33.39 -22.76 29.69
CA SER A 846 -33.17 -22.41 31.10
C SER A 846 -32.67 -20.97 31.27
N ARG A 847 -31.81 -20.50 30.35
CA ARG A 847 -31.23 -19.15 30.38
C ARG A 847 -30.80 -18.72 28.99
N VAL A 848 -30.95 -17.43 28.70
CA VAL A 848 -30.36 -16.77 27.53
C VAL A 848 -29.30 -15.79 28.01
N VAL A 849 -28.19 -15.68 27.26
CA VAL A 849 -27.12 -14.70 27.45
C VAL A 849 -26.87 -14.02 26.12
N ILE A 850 -27.42 -12.82 25.94
CA ILE A 850 -27.15 -11.94 24.80
C ILE A 850 -25.75 -11.34 24.97
N HIS A 851 -24.98 -11.18 23.88
CA HIS A 851 -23.69 -10.51 23.93
C HIS A 851 -23.83 -9.05 24.42
N PRO A 852 -23.04 -8.58 25.41
CA PRO A 852 -23.23 -7.25 26.00
C PRO A 852 -23.10 -6.07 25.02
N HIS A 853 -22.41 -6.25 23.89
CA HIS A 853 -22.25 -5.24 22.86
C HIS A 853 -23.21 -5.42 21.67
N PHE A 854 -24.23 -6.28 21.76
CA PHE A 854 -25.24 -6.39 20.70
C PHE A 854 -25.94 -5.04 20.49
N HIS A 855 -26.02 -4.60 19.23
CA HIS A 855 -26.60 -3.31 18.87
C HIS A 855 -27.71 -3.45 17.82
N GLU A 856 -28.96 -3.28 18.26
CA GLU A 856 -30.20 -3.58 17.51
C GLU A 856 -30.29 -2.95 16.10
N TYR A 857 -29.80 -1.72 15.92
CA TYR A 857 -29.91 -1.02 14.62
C TYR A 857 -28.85 -1.41 13.59
N THR A 858 -27.69 -1.89 14.04
CA THR A 858 -26.57 -2.25 13.14
C THR A 858 -26.40 -3.74 13.00
N PHE A 859 -26.97 -4.52 13.94
CA PHE A 859 -26.72 -5.94 14.15
C PHE A 859 -25.24 -6.24 14.46
N ASP A 860 -24.46 -5.25 14.91
CA ASP A 860 -23.11 -5.54 15.41
C ASP A 860 -23.21 -6.39 16.68
N SER A 861 -22.31 -7.36 16.80
CA SER A 861 -22.34 -8.38 17.85
C SER A 861 -23.68 -9.11 18.00
N ASP A 862 -24.37 -9.38 16.88
CA ASP A 862 -25.59 -10.20 16.82
C ASP A 862 -25.30 -11.68 17.10
N ILE A 863 -25.09 -12.01 18.38
CA ILE A 863 -24.85 -13.35 18.89
C ILE A 863 -25.39 -13.50 20.33
N ALA A 864 -25.99 -14.65 20.60
CA ALA A 864 -26.49 -15.05 21.91
C ALA A 864 -26.17 -16.53 22.20
N LEU A 865 -26.02 -16.83 23.49
CA LEU A 865 -25.88 -18.18 24.02
C LEU A 865 -27.13 -18.60 24.78
N ILE A 866 -27.59 -19.81 24.51
CA ILE A 866 -28.79 -20.40 25.10
C ILE A 866 -28.37 -21.63 25.90
N TYR A 867 -28.68 -21.62 27.21
CA TYR A 867 -28.46 -22.74 28.12
C TYR A 867 -29.73 -23.57 28.25
N LEU A 868 -29.61 -24.89 28.09
CA LEU A 868 -30.73 -25.82 28.08
C LEU A 868 -31.03 -26.38 29.48
N THR A 869 -32.32 -26.58 29.78
CA THR A 869 -32.79 -27.19 31.04
C THR A 869 -32.28 -28.62 31.27
N SER A 870 -32.03 -29.36 30.20
CA SER A 870 -31.48 -30.72 30.22
C SER A 870 -30.50 -30.91 29.05
N PRO A 871 -29.54 -31.85 29.16
CA PRO A 871 -28.60 -32.11 28.08
C PRO A 871 -29.28 -32.85 26.93
N VAL A 872 -28.94 -32.48 25.70
CA VAL A 872 -29.25 -33.24 24.49
C VAL A 872 -28.68 -34.65 24.60
N VAL A 873 -29.50 -35.65 24.35
CA VAL A 873 -29.07 -37.04 24.18
C VAL A 873 -28.41 -37.16 22.80
N LEU A 874 -27.09 -37.33 22.78
CA LEU A 874 -26.34 -37.39 21.53
C LEU A 874 -26.74 -38.60 20.70
N SER A 875 -26.95 -38.39 19.40
CA SER A 875 -27.42 -39.39 18.44
C SER A 875 -27.02 -39.02 17.01
N PRO A 876 -27.18 -39.89 16.00
CA PRO A 876 -26.85 -39.56 14.62
C PRO A 876 -27.55 -38.31 14.05
N VAL A 877 -28.65 -37.85 14.65
CA VAL A 877 -29.40 -36.64 14.25
C VAL A 877 -29.19 -35.45 15.20
N ALA A 878 -28.50 -35.65 16.33
CA ALA A 878 -28.28 -34.62 17.35
C ALA A 878 -26.84 -34.72 17.90
N MET A 879 -25.92 -33.88 17.39
CA MET A 879 -24.50 -33.84 17.76
C MET A 879 -23.96 -32.41 17.70
N PRO A 880 -23.05 -31.99 18.59
CA PRO A 880 -22.48 -30.66 18.54
C PRO A 880 -21.56 -30.46 17.33
N VAL A 881 -21.47 -29.23 16.84
CA VAL A 881 -20.41 -28.80 15.91
C VAL A 881 -19.14 -28.47 16.70
N CYS A 882 -17.96 -28.60 16.09
CA CYS A 882 -16.74 -28.13 16.76
C CYS A 882 -16.62 -26.61 16.70
N LEU A 883 -16.05 -26.01 17.74
CA LEU A 883 -15.59 -24.63 17.74
C LEU A 883 -14.11 -24.56 17.32
N PRO A 884 -13.70 -23.68 16.39
CA PRO A 884 -12.29 -23.51 16.05
C PRO A 884 -11.53 -22.81 17.19
N ASN A 885 -10.21 -22.98 17.24
CA ASN A 885 -9.34 -22.07 18.00
C ASN A 885 -9.04 -20.80 17.19
N GLU A 886 -8.41 -19.78 17.79
CA GLU A 886 -8.14 -18.49 17.14
C GLU A 886 -7.40 -18.61 15.80
N PHE A 887 -6.33 -19.41 15.74
CA PHE A 887 -5.55 -19.64 14.52
C PHE A 887 -6.37 -20.36 13.42
N LEU A 888 -7.11 -21.42 13.79
CA LEU A 888 -7.95 -22.14 12.84
C LEU A 888 -9.08 -21.23 12.34
N ALA A 889 -9.73 -20.46 13.22
CA ALA A 889 -10.80 -19.54 12.87
C ALA A 889 -10.36 -18.53 11.80
N GLN A 890 -9.19 -17.89 11.99
CA GLN A 890 -8.61 -17.00 10.98
C GLN A 890 -8.30 -17.70 9.65
N SER A 891 -7.90 -18.97 9.69
CA SER A 891 -7.61 -19.75 8.47
C SER A 891 -8.86 -20.18 7.70
N LEU A 892 -9.96 -20.46 8.39
CA LEU A 892 -11.25 -20.88 7.81
C LEU A 892 -12.13 -19.70 7.37
N GLN A 893 -11.71 -18.46 7.68
CA GLN A 893 -12.48 -17.23 7.41
C GLN A 893 -11.86 -16.38 6.28
N ARG A 894 -11.05 -16.99 5.41
CA ARG A 894 -10.45 -16.35 4.22
C ARG A 894 -11.44 -16.35 3.05
N GLU A 895 -11.24 -15.43 2.09
CA GLU A 895 -11.97 -15.40 0.83
C GLU A 895 -11.89 -16.75 0.09
N ASP A 896 -12.90 -17.05 -0.72
CA ASP A 896 -13.11 -18.30 -1.49
C ASP A 896 -13.23 -19.60 -0.67
N ILE A 897 -13.02 -19.57 0.66
CA ILE A 897 -13.37 -20.70 1.53
C ILE A 897 -14.89 -20.86 1.52
N ARG A 898 -15.34 -22.09 1.24
CA ARG A 898 -16.77 -22.43 1.11
C ARG A 898 -17.31 -22.99 2.42
N GLY A 899 -18.39 -22.40 2.90
CA GLY A 899 -19.16 -22.89 4.03
C GLY A 899 -20.53 -23.42 3.59
N ILE A 900 -21.10 -24.28 4.43
CA ILE A 900 -22.50 -24.69 4.32
C ILE A 900 -23.32 -23.93 5.35
N VAL A 901 -24.44 -23.35 4.89
CA VAL A 901 -25.51 -22.83 5.74
C VAL A 901 -26.67 -23.81 5.71
N THR A 902 -27.23 -24.10 6.89
CA THR A 902 -28.44 -24.94 7.00
C THR A 902 -29.54 -24.27 7.82
N GLY A 903 -30.79 -24.53 7.40
CA GLY A 903 -31.96 -23.94 8.04
C GLY A 903 -33.25 -24.17 7.24
N TRP A 904 -34.31 -23.49 7.68
CA TRP A 904 -35.66 -23.61 7.14
C TRP A 904 -36.21 -22.27 6.64
N GLY A 905 -35.33 -21.33 6.28
CA GLY A 905 -35.67 -19.98 5.87
C GLY A 905 -36.60 -19.89 4.66
N ALA A 906 -36.99 -18.66 4.36
CA ALA A 906 -37.90 -18.35 3.26
C ALA A 906 -37.28 -18.69 1.90
N MET A 907 -38.06 -19.31 1.02
CA MET A 907 -37.55 -19.80 -0.27
C MET A 907 -37.29 -18.72 -1.32
N GLN A 908 -37.64 -17.48 -0.99
CA GLN A 908 -37.52 -16.24 -1.73
C GLN A 908 -37.70 -15.10 -0.71
N TYR A 909 -37.26 -13.88 -1.02
CA TYR A 909 -37.52 -12.72 -0.15
C TYR A 909 -39.02 -12.56 0.14
N MET A 910 -39.39 -12.40 1.42
CA MET A 910 -40.78 -12.42 1.92
C MET A 910 -41.61 -13.69 1.57
N GLY A 911 -40.96 -14.81 1.23
CA GLY A 911 -41.60 -16.09 1.01
C GLY A 911 -42.01 -16.81 2.31
N ARG A 912 -42.75 -17.92 2.18
CA ARG A 912 -42.95 -18.85 3.30
C ARG A 912 -41.66 -19.60 3.61
N SER A 913 -41.45 -19.87 4.90
CA SER A 913 -40.33 -20.69 5.39
C SER A 913 -40.45 -22.13 4.87
N SER A 914 -39.33 -22.76 4.51
CA SER A 914 -39.32 -24.14 4.00
C SER A 914 -39.83 -25.11 5.06
N ARG A 915 -40.70 -26.06 4.70
CA ARG A 915 -41.15 -27.14 5.61
C ARG A 915 -39.98 -28.03 6.04
N PHE A 916 -39.21 -28.49 5.06
CA PHE A 916 -38.08 -29.40 5.25
C PHE A 916 -36.76 -28.64 5.41
N LEU A 917 -35.83 -29.21 6.17
CA LEU A 917 -34.48 -28.68 6.36
C LEU A 917 -33.73 -28.61 5.02
N ARG A 918 -33.06 -27.49 4.78
CA ARG A 918 -32.31 -27.24 3.56
C ARG A 918 -30.88 -26.81 3.84
N LYS A 919 -30.05 -26.97 2.81
CA LYS A 919 -28.65 -26.54 2.78
C LYS A 919 -28.35 -25.69 1.56
N VAL A 920 -27.44 -24.75 1.73
CA VAL A 920 -26.79 -24.01 0.65
C VAL A 920 -25.28 -23.95 0.92
N ASP A 921 -24.49 -24.04 -0.14
CA ASP A 921 -23.04 -23.90 -0.11
C ASP A 921 -22.66 -22.55 -0.71
N LEU A 922 -21.94 -21.74 0.06
CA LEU A 922 -21.63 -20.34 -0.25
C LEU A 922 -20.13 -20.07 -0.01
N PRO A 923 -19.42 -19.37 -0.91
CA PRO A 923 -18.07 -18.89 -0.68
C PRO A 923 -18.09 -17.66 0.25
N ILE A 924 -17.08 -17.53 1.11
CA ILE A 924 -16.80 -16.30 1.83
C ILE A 924 -16.31 -15.24 0.83
N VAL A 925 -16.88 -14.05 0.94
CA VAL A 925 -16.59 -12.90 0.08
C VAL A 925 -15.61 -11.97 0.81
N ASP A 926 -14.65 -11.37 0.08
CA ASP A 926 -13.78 -10.32 0.64
C ASP A 926 -14.58 -9.21 1.37
N GLN A 927 -13.97 -8.65 2.41
CA GLN A 927 -14.59 -7.63 3.26
C GLN A 927 -14.91 -6.35 2.48
N GLN A 928 -14.09 -5.93 1.51
CA GLN A 928 -14.39 -4.75 0.69
C GLN A 928 -15.51 -5.02 -0.32
N ASN A 929 -15.54 -6.22 -0.90
CA ASN A 929 -16.67 -6.70 -1.73
C ASN A 929 -17.97 -6.76 -0.93
N CYS A 930 -17.91 -7.23 0.32
CA CYS A 930 -19.02 -7.23 1.27
C CYS A 930 -19.52 -5.82 1.55
N ILE A 931 -18.65 -4.91 2.01
CA ILE A 931 -18.99 -3.50 2.30
C ILE A 931 -19.59 -2.80 1.08
N ARG A 932 -19.02 -2.99 -0.12
CA ARG A 932 -19.54 -2.38 -1.35
C ARG A 932 -20.92 -2.90 -1.79
N SER A 933 -21.35 -4.04 -1.27
CA SER A 933 -22.65 -4.63 -1.62
C SER A 933 -23.83 -4.00 -0.88
N THR A 934 -23.62 -3.29 0.23
CA THR A 934 -24.69 -2.86 1.16
C THR A 934 -24.55 -1.40 1.59
N GLU A 935 -25.67 -0.73 1.85
CA GLU A 935 -25.68 0.61 2.46
C GLU A 935 -25.56 0.56 4.01
N GLN A 936 -25.91 -0.57 4.62
CA GLN A 936 -25.75 -0.82 6.06
C GLN A 936 -24.29 -1.15 6.40
N VAL A 937 -23.81 -0.61 7.53
CA VAL A 937 -22.41 -0.73 7.99
C VAL A 937 -22.06 -2.17 8.35
N ILE A 938 -21.10 -2.74 7.63
CA ILE A 938 -20.44 -4.00 7.95
C ILE A 938 -19.23 -3.73 8.84
N THR A 939 -19.18 -4.34 10.03
CA THR A 939 -18.06 -4.26 10.97
C THR A 939 -17.09 -5.43 10.80
N ASP A 940 -15.92 -5.37 11.44
CA ASP A 940 -14.97 -6.50 11.47
C ASP A 940 -15.52 -7.73 12.22
N ASN A 941 -16.59 -7.55 13.00
CA ASN A 941 -17.36 -8.63 13.62
C ASN A 941 -18.31 -9.34 12.65
N MET A 942 -18.40 -8.88 11.41
CA MET A 942 -19.25 -9.44 10.37
C MET A 942 -18.43 -9.91 9.17
N PHE A 943 -19.00 -10.81 8.37
CA PHE A 943 -18.52 -11.16 7.03
C PHE A 943 -19.70 -11.45 6.09
N CYS A 944 -19.48 -11.36 4.79
CA CYS A 944 -20.44 -11.79 3.78
C CYS A 944 -20.08 -13.18 3.23
N ALA A 945 -21.10 -13.94 2.83
CA ALA A 945 -20.92 -15.12 2.00
C ALA A 945 -22.05 -15.24 0.98
N GLY A 946 -21.70 -15.57 -0.27
CA GLY A 946 -22.66 -15.66 -1.38
C GLY A 946 -22.02 -15.48 -2.74
N TYR A 947 -22.85 -15.45 -3.79
CA TYR A 947 -22.40 -15.31 -5.18
C TYR A 947 -22.99 -14.03 -5.79
N LEU A 948 -22.17 -13.24 -6.48
CA LEU A 948 -22.58 -11.94 -7.04
C LEU A 948 -23.75 -12.06 -8.06
N GLU A 949 -23.71 -13.10 -8.89
CA GLU A 949 -24.64 -13.32 -10.01
C GLU A 949 -25.61 -14.50 -9.78
N ALA A 950 -25.39 -15.33 -8.76
CA ALA A 950 -26.17 -16.55 -8.59
C ALA A 950 -27.33 -16.38 -7.61
N SER A 951 -28.47 -16.97 -7.95
CA SER A 951 -29.68 -16.95 -7.14
C SER A 951 -29.56 -17.95 -5.96
N LYS A 952 -28.60 -17.76 -5.05
CA LYS A 952 -28.27 -18.63 -3.90
C LYS A 952 -27.86 -17.81 -2.68
N ASP A 953 -28.65 -17.90 -1.61
CA ASP A 953 -28.41 -17.15 -0.37
C ASP A 953 -29.16 -17.79 0.81
N SER A 954 -28.81 -17.37 2.02
CA SER A 954 -29.61 -17.54 3.24
C SER A 954 -30.81 -16.57 3.23
N CYS A 955 -31.87 -16.86 4.00
CA CYS A 955 -33.04 -15.98 4.03
C CYS A 955 -33.78 -15.96 5.39
N SER A 956 -34.80 -15.11 5.51
CA SER A 956 -35.62 -14.93 6.71
C SER A 956 -36.08 -16.26 7.30
N GLY A 957 -35.67 -16.56 8.53
CA GLY A 957 -35.91 -17.85 9.21
C GLY A 957 -34.71 -18.80 9.25
N ASP A 958 -33.61 -18.50 8.53
CA ASP A 958 -32.29 -19.11 8.74
C ASP A 958 -31.49 -18.37 9.83
N SER A 959 -31.87 -17.13 10.19
CA SER A 959 -31.23 -16.30 11.22
C SER A 959 -31.00 -17.04 12.53
N GLY A 960 -29.80 -16.91 13.10
CA GLY A 960 -29.29 -17.70 14.22
C GLY A 960 -28.74 -19.08 13.85
N GLY A 961 -28.93 -19.53 12.61
CA GLY A 961 -28.41 -20.79 12.10
C GLY A 961 -26.88 -20.81 11.88
N PRO A 962 -26.32 -22.00 11.60
CA PRO A 962 -24.89 -22.20 11.41
C PRO A 962 -24.39 -21.74 10.04
N PHE A 963 -23.22 -21.09 10.01
CA PHE A 963 -22.29 -21.13 8.87
C PHE A 963 -21.10 -22.02 9.24
N VAL A 964 -21.00 -23.20 8.61
CA VAL A 964 -20.01 -24.23 8.96
C VAL A 964 -19.07 -24.58 7.82
N VAL A 965 -17.77 -24.67 8.13
CA VAL A 965 -16.70 -25.02 7.19
C VAL A 965 -16.17 -26.41 7.52
N ASN A 966 -15.98 -27.24 6.49
CA ASN A 966 -15.36 -28.56 6.63
C ASN A 966 -13.84 -28.44 6.54
N TYR A 967 -13.14 -28.67 7.64
CA TYR A 967 -11.69 -28.77 7.68
C TYR A 967 -11.26 -30.22 7.87
N ARG A 968 -10.63 -30.80 6.84
CA ARG A 968 -10.05 -32.15 6.84
C ARG A 968 -10.99 -33.28 7.32
N GLY A 969 -12.31 -33.11 7.17
CA GLY A 969 -13.33 -34.10 7.54
C GLY A 969 -14.08 -33.80 8.84
N THR A 970 -13.73 -32.72 9.55
CA THR A 970 -14.42 -32.22 10.73
C THR A 970 -15.04 -30.86 10.43
N TRP A 971 -16.29 -30.66 10.84
CA TRP A 971 -17.04 -29.43 10.61
C TRP A 971 -16.91 -28.47 11.80
N PHE A 972 -16.50 -27.24 11.49
CA PHE A 972 -16.31 -26.16 12.45
C PHE A 972 -17.32 -25.04 12.19
N LEU A 973 -17.88 -24.47 13.27
CA LEU A 973 -18.69 -23.26 13.19
C LEU A 973 -17.76 -22.06 13.02
N THR A 974 -17.98 -21.25 11.99
CA THR A 974 -17.17 -20.03 11.75
C THR A 974 -18.02 -18.77 11.71
N GLY A 975 -19.34 -18.90 11.47
CA GLY A 975 -20.28 -17.80 11.62
C GLY A 975 -21.68 -18.20 12.04
N VAL A 976 -22.45 -17.18 12.41
CA VAL A 976 -23.88 -17.27 12.74
C VAL A 976 -24.66 -16.45 11.70
N VAL A 977 -25.72 -17.01 11.11
CA VAL A 977 -26.58 -16.27 10.16
C VAL A 977 -27.21 -15.09 10.89
N SER A 978 -27.04 -13.87 10.39
CA SER A 978 -27.56 -12.66 11.02
C SER A 978 -28.67 -12.03 10.16
N TRP A 979 -28.31 -11.21 9.17
CA TRP A 979 -29.26 -10.46 8.33
C TRP A 979 -28.82 -10.41 6.84
N GLY A 980 -29.67 -9.83 6.00
CA GLY A 980 -29.37 -9.51 4.60
C GLY A 980 -30.48 -8.65 4.00
N GLU A 981 -30.15 -7.68 3.15
CA GLU A 981 -31.13 -6.72 2.62
C GLU A 981 -32.27 -7.41 1.83
N LYS A 982 -31.89 -8.29 0.89
CA LYS A 982 -32.77 -9.05 0.01
C LYS A 982 -32.12 -10.38 -0.34
N CYS A 983 -32.70 -11.48 0.15
CA CYS A 983 -32.18 -12.83 -0.08
C CYS A 983 -31.98 -13.11 -1.58
N ALA A 984 -30.76 -13.45 -1.97
CA ALA A 984 -30.37 -13.80 -3.34
C ALA A 984 -30.72 -12.73 -4.40
N ALA A 985 -30.72 -11.44 -4.02
CA ALA A 985 -30.78 -10.36 -4.99
C ALA A 985 -29.42 -10.18 -5.70
N HIS A 986 -29.46 -9.87 -6.99
CA HIS A 986 -28.25 -9.63 -7.79
C HIS A 986 -27.38 -8.53 -7.16
N GLY A 987 -26.10 -8.80 -6.93
CA GLY A 987 -25.17 -7.87 -6.30
C GLY A 987 -25.32 -7.71 -4.78
N LYS A 988 -26.06 -8.58 -4.09
CA LYS A 988 -26.20 -8.63 -2.62
C LYS A 988 -25.70 -9.96 -2.06
N TYR A 989 -25.34 -9.98 -0.78
CA TYR A 989 -24.87 -11.16 -0.06
C TYR A 989 -25.59 -11.29 1.29
N GLY A 990 -25.67 -12.51 1.84
CA GLY A 990 -26.01 -12.73 3.24
C GLY A 990 -24.88 -12.29 4.17
N VAL A 991 -25.24 -11.75 5.34
CA VAL A 991 -24.31 -11.24 6.37
C VAL A 991 -24.34 -12.13 7.60
N TYR A 992 -23.14 -12.46 8.10
CA TYR A 992 -22.93 -13.44 9.16
C TYR A 992 -22.07 -12.83 10.27
N THR A 993 -22.41 -13.11 11.53
CA THR A 993 -21.58 -12.75 12.68
C THR A 993 -20.34 -13.64 12.71
N ARG A 994 -19.14 -13.05 12.74
CA ARG A 994 -17.82 -13.70 12.69
C ARG A 994 -17.51 -14.36 14.04
N LEU A 995 -17.78 -15.66 14.17
CA LEU A 995 -17.67 -16.40 15.44
C LEU A 995 -16.27 -16.32 16.05
N GLY A 996 -15.22 -16.25 15.22
CA GLY A 996 -13.82 -16.14 15.66
C GLY A 996 -13.56 -15.02 16.67
N ASN A 997 -14.26 -13.89 16.56
CA ASN A 997 -14.10 -12.74 17.47
C ASN A 997 -14.75 -12.97 18.84
N TYR A 998 -15.63 -13.97 18.97
CA TYR A 998 -16.44 -14.24 20.16
C TYR A 998 -16.02 -15.51 20.91
N LEU A 999 -15.01 -16.25 20.43
CA LEU A 999 -14.58 -17.52 21.03
C LEU A 999 -14.23 -17.41 22.52
N HIS A 1000 -13.56 -16.32 22.92
CA HIS A 1000 -13.22 -16.05 24.33
C HIS A 1000 -14.48 -15.85 25.18
N TRP A 1001 -15.41 -14.99 24.74
CA TRP A 1001 -16.68 -14.77 25.44
C TRP A 1001 -17.55 -16.03 25.54
N ILE A 1002 -17.57 -16.86 24.48
CA ILE A 1002 -18.26 -18.16 24.49
C ILE A 1002 -17.66 -19.06 25.57
N LYS A 1003 -16.34 -19.21 25.56
CA LYS A 1003 -15.61 -20.01 26.54
C LYS A 1003 -15.86 -19.53 27.98
N ASP A 1004 -15.66 -18.25 28.25
CA ASP A 1004 -15.89 -17.65 29.57
C ASP A 1004 -17.32 -17.88 30.04
N THR A 1005 -18.32 -17.69 29.17
CA THR A 1005 -19.74 -17.83 29.54
C THR A 1005 -20.07 -19.29 29.88
N VAL A 1006 -19.55 -20.24 29.10
CA VAL A 1006 -19.72 -21.68 29.32
C VAL A 1006 -19.04 -22.13 30.62
N GLU A 1007 -17.79 -21.73 30.86
CA GLU A 1007 -17.01 -22.08 32.05
C GLU A 1007 -17.59 -21.46 33.33
N ASN A 1008 -18.02 -20.19 33.29
CA ASN A 1008 -18.64 -19.53 34.44
C ASN A 1008 -19.98 -20.16 34.86
N GLN A 1009 -20.76 -20.75 33.95
CA GLN A 1009 -21.94 -21.52 34.37
C GLN A 1009 -21.57 -22.88 34.96
N ALA A 1010 -20.51 -23.54 34.47
CA ALA A 1010 -20.03 -24.80 35.04
C ALA A 1010 -19.66 -24.63 36.53
N HIS A 1011 -18.92 -23.56 36.85
CA HIS A 1011 -18.57 -23.23 38.25
C HIS A 1011 -19.79 -22.91 39.12
N ASN A 1012 -20.76 -22.12 38.62
CA ASN A 1012 -21.99 -21.84 39.37
C ASN A 1012 -22.84 -23.12 39.58
N SER A 1013 -22.84 -24.04 38.63
CA SER A 1013 -23.56 -25.33 38.73
C SER A 1013 -22.90 -26.33 39.70
N THR A 1014 -21.65 -26.11 40.10
CA THR A 1014 -20.94 -26.93 41.11
C THR A 1014 -21.02 -26.38 42.53
N HIS A 1015 -21.62 -25.20 42.72
CA HIS A 1015 -21.77 -24.54 44.03
C HIS A 1015 -23.21 -24.51 44.56
N THR A 1016 -24.14 -25.16 43.86
CA THR A 1016 -25.56 -25.38 44.23
C THR A 1016 -25.89 -26.85 44.23
#